data_AF-A0AAE1QVK6-F1
#
_entry.id   AF-A0AAE1QVK6-F1
#
_cell.length_a   1.000
_cell.length_b   1.000
_cell.length_c   1.000
_cell.angle_alpha   90.00
_cell.angle_beta   90.00
_cell.angle_gamma   90.00
#
_symmetry.space_group_name_H-M   'P 1'
#
loop_
_entity.id
_entity.type
_entity.pdbx_description
1 polymer ?
#
loop_
_entity_poly.entity_id
_entity_poly.type
_entity_poly.pdbx_seq_one_letter_code
_entity_poly.pdbx_strand_id
1 'polypeptide(L)'
;MDGNLNDNASLRARIKELERERDELRKDIEQLCMQQTGPSYIGLPTRVPLHRITGLEQETENLKKKLAACTRENQNLQEELSEAYHIKGQLANLHSAEVSKNIEAEKQLKFFQGCVAAAFAERDHAVMEAETAKEKEELMSRGFHELQQSCLENFKLCGLQNLTAKMAVIAFMTMSMFYLIEELNCELLEEKILTATLQSEMDREARLDEAFKEVVHKFYEIRRETLADIEDVSWEDKCGCLLHDSSELWTFSNPGETSTSKYISALEEQVKTLRKSLDNLQNKLQVGLEIENHLKQKVRTLEKQEILSEEKLRAQISAFRHYHSQHGLDISILLDEGFFHIKSAMDMVEENLKSCSMSERDLNSSQVDDLKFNKVECQDVQIIDDDGSDMIFKRSLLGVLCHKRVSVALGFLSYALIMRNEPSLTTTITVGKSDSSKALALALNEKVETLLLLSQQEERHLLERNVNAALQKKIEELQMNLLQVTNEKVKALMELAQLKQDHQSLQEKVNQACRQGKSLGEIAVRIPREKDGRLKNLLKTSYLRRWTGIQDSDGNDADTHRDSEANSADRRPTNNMDFARMKIENATLKESLESMEYLICAVRRLRLSLLKFKESAASLESLDHIINEANQFKTALGSSLPLSWSAEADLGSFSKRVEEEKDDSGHSTRENVDFVSAAGFEMVELLVFVAQILKEYKCS
;
A
#
# COMPACT_ATOMS: atom_id res chain seq x y z
N MET A 1 -17.15 -62.13 131.04
CA MET A 1 -16.47 -61.77 129.76
C MET A 1 -17.56 -61.26 128.83
N ASP A 2 -18.19 -60.15 129.22
CA ASP A 2 -19.49 -59.73 128.67
C ASP A 2 -19.37 -58.59 127.64
N GLY A 3 -18.14 -58.14 127.35
CA GLY A 3 -17.85 -57.16 126.29
C GLY A 3 -17.99 -57.72 124.87
N ASN A 4 -17.79 -59.04 124.68
CA ASN A 4 -17.72 -59.65 123.35
C ASN A 4 -19.10 -60.00 122.74
N LEU A 5 -20.17 -59.99 123.55
CA LEU A 5 -21.55 -60.20 123.09
C LEU A 5 -22.21 -58.89 122.61
N ASN A 6 -21.88 -57.75 123.22
CA ASN A 6 -22.38 -56.43 122.83
C ASN A 6 -21.74 -55.95 121.51
N ASP A 7 -20.44 -56.19 121.33
CA ASP A 7 -19.73 -55.89 120.08
C ASP A 7 -20.24 -56.76 118.92
N ASN A 8 -20.56 -58.03 119.17
CA ASN A 8 -21.19 -58.91 118.18
C ASN A 8 -22.62 -58.47 117.81
N ALA A 9 -23.39 -57.92 118.74
CA ALA A 9 -24.71 -57.36 118.46
C ALA A 9 -24.61 -56.05 117.66
N SER A 10 -23.65 -55.18 118.01
CA SER A 10 -23.34 -53.93 117.30
C SER A 10 -22.85 -54.19 115.86
N LEU A 11 -21.94 -55.14 115.67
CA LEU A 11 -21.46 -55.57 114.36
C LEU A 11 -22.59 -56.13 113.49
N ARG A 12 -23.49 -56.95 114.06
CA ARG A 12 -24.67 -57.45 113.34
C ARG A 12 -25.65 -56.35 112.94
N ALA A 13 -25.81 -55.31 113.77
CA ALA A 13 -26.62 -54.14 113.42
C ALA A 13 -25.96 -53.32 112.30
N ARG A 14 -24.64 -53.10 112.36
CA ARG A 14 -23.89 -52.38 111.33
C ARG A 14 -23.88 -53.09 109.98
N ILE A 15 -23.80 -54.43 109.97
CA ILE A 15 -23.94 -55.23 108.75
C ILE A 15 -25.32 -55.01 108.13
N LYS A 16 -26.40 -55.09 108.92
CA LYS A 16 -27.76 -54.82 108.40
C LYS A 16 -27.95 -53.40 107.89
N GLU A 17 -27.28 -52.42 108.48
CA GLU A 17 -27.26 -51.02 108.02
C GLU A 17 -26.60 -50.92 106.63
N LEU A 18 -25.39 -51.50 106.49
CA LEU A 18 -24.64 -51.50 105.23
C LEU A 18 -25.34 -52.31 104.14
N GLU A 19 -26.06 -53.38 104.51
CA GLU A 19 -26.86 -54.14 103.55
C GLU A 19 -28.04 -53.30 103.04
N ARG A 20 -28.68 -52.50 103.90
CA ARG A 20 -29.69 -51.52 103.49
C ARG A 20 -29.11 -50.43 102.59
N GLU A 21 -28.01 -49.79 103.00
CA GLU A 21 -27.33 -48.77 102.20
C GLU A 21 -26.89 -49.33 100.84
N ARG A 22 -26.39 -50.58 100.80
CA ARG A 22 -25.97 -51.26 99.57
C ARG A 22 -27.17 -51.60 98.68
N ASP A 23 -28.30 -52.01 99.26
CA ASP A 23 -29.52 -52.30 98.49
C ASP A 23 -30.21 -51.02 98.00
N GLU A 24 -30.11 -49.92 98.77
CA GLU A 24 -30.60 -48.59 98.39
C GLU A 24 -29.72 -47.98 97.30
N LEU A 25 -28.38 -48.05 97.43
CA LEU A 25 -27.44 -47.69 96.36
C LEU A 25 -27.63 -48.57 95.12
N ARG A 26 -27.91 -49.86 95.29
CA ARG A 26 -28.17 -50.76 94.15
C ARG A 26 -29.47 -50.37 93.45
N LYS A 27 -30.50 -49.95 94.19
CA LYS A 27 -31.74 -49.40 93.61
C LYS A 27 -31.50 -48.06 92.93
N ASP A 28 -30.70 -47.17 93.51
CA ASP A 28 -30.35 -45.88 92.91
C ASP A 28 -29.52 -46.05 91.63
N ILE A 29 -28.59 -47.01 91.64
CA ILE A 29 -27.80 -47.40 90.45
C ILE A 29 -28.71 -48.07 89.41
N GLU A 30 -29.59 -49.00 89.80
CA GLU A 30 -30.57 -49.59 88.89
C GLU A 30 -31.52 -48.53 88.34
N GLN A 31 -31.90 -47.51 89.12
CA GLN A 31 -32.74 -46.39 88.68
C GLN A 31 -31.98 -45.46 87.72
N LEU A 32 -30.72 -45.13 87.99
CA LEU A 32 -29.84 -44.39 87.07
C LEU A 32 -29.61 -45.15 85.76
N CYS A 33 -29.39 -46.46 85.84
CA CYS A 33 -29.19 -47.32 84.67
C CYS A 33 -30.50 -47.54 83.90
N MET A 34 -31.64 -47.73 84.55
CA MET A 34 -32.95 -47.82 83.91
C MET A 34 -33.38 -46.49 83.28
N GLN A 35 -33.05 -45.36 83.91
CA GLN A 35 -33.17 -44.03 83.29
C GLN A 35 -32.27 -43.94 82.04
N GLN A 36 -31.08 -44.55 82.05
CA GLN A 36 -30.17 -44.62 80.90
C GLN A 36 -30.55 -45.62 79.80
N THR A 37 -31.43 -46.60 80.09
CA THR A 37 -31.73 -47.72 79.18
C THR A 37 -33.19 -47.75 78.69
N GLY A 38 -34.07 -46.85 79.13
CA GLY A 38 -35.44 -46.69 78.62
C GLY A 38 -35.56 -45.57 77.55
N PRO A 39 -36.33 -45.75 76.46
CA PRO A 39 -36.31 -44.85 75.29
C PRO A 39 -37.07 -43.52 75.48
N SER A 40 -37.23 -42.98 76.69
CA SER A 40 -38.11 -41.81 76.87
C SER A 40 -37.70 -40.74 77.88
N TYR A 41 -36.61 -40.83 78.65
CA TYR A 41 -36.28 -39.74 79.60
C TYR A 41 -34.78 -39.41 79.82
N ILE A 42 -33.90 -39.76 78.88
CA ILE A 42 -32.61 -39.03 78.67
C ILE A 42 -32.71 -38.28 77.34
N GLY A 43 -33.67 -37.36 77.30
CA GLY A 43 -33.91 -36.51 76.14
C GLY A 43 -32.97 -35.30 76.06
N LEU A 44 -32.58 -34.69 77.18
CA LEU A 44 -31.88 -33.40 77.16
C LEU A 44 -31.09 -33.19 78.47
N PRO A 45 -29.84 -33.69 78.60
CA PRO A 45 -28.72 -32.78 78.31
C PRO A 45 -27.43 -33.45 77.76
N THR A 46 -27.40 -34.75 77.46
CA THR A 46 -26.17 -35.44 76.97
C THR A 46 -26.16 -35.71 75.46
N ARG A 47 -27.34 -35.83 74.83
CA ARG A 47 -27.46 -36.08 73.38
C ARG A 47 -27.19 -34.82 72.53
N VAL A 48 -27.54 -33.64 73.05
CA VAL A 48 -27.31 -32.35 72.38
C VAL A 48 -25.82 -32.00 72.33
N PRO A 49 -25.03 -32.10 73.42
CA PRO A 49 -23.59 -31.90 73.35
C PRO A 49 -22.88 -32.89 72.43
N LEU A 50 -23.21 -34.19 72.46
CA LEU A 50 -22.57 -35.20 71.61
C LEU A 50 -22.87 -34.98 70.12
N HIS A 51 -24.12 -34.72 69.74
CA HIS A 51 -24.47 -34.44 68.34
C HIS A 51 -23.84 -33.12 67.85
N ARG A 52 -23.74 -32.12 68.72
CA ARG A 52 -23.05 -30.87 68.41
C ARG A 52 -21.54 -31.08 68.28
N ILE A 53 -20.93 -31.91 69.12
CA ILE A 53 -19.52 -32.30 69.02
C ILE A 53 -19.26 -33.02 67.70
N THR A 54 -20.06 -34.01 67.31
CA THR A 54 -19.88 -34.71 66.03
C THR A 54 -20.10 -33.81 64.82
N GLY A 55 -21.05 -32.86 64.91
CA GLY A 55 -21.26 -31.86 63.86
C GLY A 55 -20.05 -30.92 63.71
N LEU A 56 -19.52 -30.42 64.83
CA LEU A 56 -18.33 -29.59 64.87
C LEU A 56 -17.07 -30.36 64.41
N GLU A 57 -16.95 -31.65 64.72
CA GLU A 57 -15.86 -32.50 64.22
C GLU A 57 -15.93 -32.67 62.70
N GLN A 58 -17.12 -32.90 62.15
CA GLN A 58 -17.31 -32.98 60.70
C GLN A 58 -17.04 -31.64 60.01
N GLU A 59 -17.48 -30.52 60.59
CA GLU A 59 -17.17 -29.18 60.12
C GLU A 59 -15.67 -28.90 60.18
N THR A 60 -14.99 -29.29 61.26
CA THR A 60 -13.54 -29.14 61.41
C THR A 60 -12.80 -29.96 60.36
N GLU A 61 -13.22 -31.20 60.12
CA GLU A 61 -12.62 -32.05 59.09
C GLU A 61 -12.89 -31.52 57.68
N ASN A 62 -14.08 -30.97 57.41
CA ASN A 62 -14.39 -30.32 56.14
C ASN A 62 -13.55 -29.06 55.94
N LEU A 63 -13.42 -28.21 56.96
CA LEU A 63 -12.56 -27.03 56.94
C LEU A 63 -11.09 -27.40 56.74
N LYS A 64 -10.62 -28.50 57.35
CA LYS A 64 -9.26 -29.02 57.14
C LYS A 64 -9.03 -29.48 55.71
N LYS A 65 -10.00 -30.17 55.10
CA LYS A 65 -9.95 -30.55 53.68
C LYS A 65 -9.92 -29.33 52.76
N LYS A 66 -10.77 -28.33 53.02
CA LYS A 66 -10.77 -27.06 52.29
C LYS A 66 -9.44 -26.32 52.44
N LEU A 67 -8.87 -26.27 53.65
CA LEU A 67 -7.56 -25.67 53.91
C LEU A 67 -6.46 -26.40 53.12
N ALA A 68 -6.45 -27.74 53.10
CA ALA A 68 -5.48 -28.51 52.33
C ALA A 68 -5.64 -28.35 50.81
N ALA A 69 -6.86 -28.13 50.31
CA ALA A 69 -7.09 -27.76 48.92
C ALA A 69 -6.54 -26.37 48.61
N CYS A 70 -6.88 -25.37 49.43
CA CYS A 70 -6.41 -23.99 49.31
C CYS A 70 -4.87 -23.89 49.38
N THR A 71 -4.21 -24.65 50.26
CA THR A 71 -2.74 -24.66 50.34
C THR A 71 -2.10 -25.23 49.07
N ARG A 72 -2.68 -26.27 48.46
CA ARG A 72 -2.18 -26.82 47.19
C ARG A 72 -2.39 -25.83 46.04
N GLU A 73 -3.56 -25.20 45.97
CA GLU A 73 -3.83 -24.17 44.97
C GLU A 73 -2.86 -22.99 45.09
N ASN A 74 -2.56 -22.53 46.31
CA ASN A 74 -1.54 -21.49 46.53
C ASN A 74 -0.14 -21.90 46.08
N GLN A 75 0.26 -23.16 46.28
CA GLN A 75 1.55 -23.66 45.79
C GLN A 75 1.60 -23.69 44.26
N ASN A 76 0.53 -24.16 43.61
CA ASN A 76 0.44 -24.16 42.15
C ASN A 76 0.49 -22.74 41.59
N LEU A 77 -0.25 -21.80 42.17
CA LEU A 77 -0.22 -20.39 41.76
C LEU A 77 1.17 -19.77 41.95
N GLN A 78 1.90 -20.15 42.99
CA GLN A 78 3.26 -19.68 43.21
C GLN A 78 4.23 -20.24 42.15
N GLU A 79 4.07 -21.48 41.72
CA GLU A 79 4.82 -22.09 40.64
C GLU A 79 4.52 -21.40 39.30
N GLU A 80 3.24 -21.25 38.94
CA GLU A 80 2.79 -20.52 37.74
C GLU A 80 3.31 -19.08 37.71
N LEU A 81 3.31 -18.39 38.87
CA LEU A 81 3.86 -17.04 38.98
C LEU A 81 5.37 -17.04 38.69
N SER A 82 6.11 -18.02 39.21
CA SER A 82 7.55 -18.13 38.99
C SER A 82 7.89 -18.40 37.52
N GLU A 83 7.11 -19.24 36.85
CA GLU A 83 7.25 -19.52 35.42
C GLU A 83 6.92 -18.26 34.58
N ALA A 84 5.88 -17.52 34.94
CA ALA A 84 5.52 -16.27 34.28
C ALA A 84 6.66 -15.23 34.37
N TYR A 85 7.31 -15.11 35.52
CA TYR A 85 8.48 -14.23 35.67
C TYR A 85 9.69 -14.70 34.86
N HIS A 86 9.92 -16.01 34.77
CA HIS A 86 10.98 -16.56 33.94
C HIS A 86 10.74 -16.27 32.45
N ILE A 87 9.52 -16.54 31.95
CA ILE A 87 9.12 -16.23 30.57
C ILE A 87 9.26 -14.73 30.28
N LYS A 88 8.86 -13.86 31.21
CA LYS A 88 9.03 -12.40 31.10
C LYS A 88 10.50 -12.01 30.92
N GLY A 89 11.41 -12.65 31.65
CA GLY A 89 12.85 -12.44 31.51
C GLY A 89 13.39 -12.87 30.15
N GLN A 90 12.96 -14.04 29.66
CA GLN A 90 13.32 -14.50 28.31
C GLN A 90 12.82 -13.55 27.22
N LEU A 91 11.58 -13.07 27.35
CA LEU A 91 11.00 -12.13 26.40
C LEU A 91 11.76 -10.80 26.39
N ALA A 92 12.19 -10.29 27.55
CA ALA A 92 12.99 -9.08 27.64
C ALA A 92 14.35 -9.22 26.94
N ASN A 93 15.01 -10.38 27.08
CA ASN A 93 16.27 -10.67 26.40
C ASN A 93 16.11 -10.82 24.89
N LEU A 94 15.03 -11.47 24.44
CA LEU A 94 14.72 -11.56 23.01
C LEU A 94 14.41 -10.19 22.41
N HIS A 95 13.64 -9.36 23.12
CA HIS A 95 13.33 -8.00 22.70
C HIS A 95 14.60 -7.14 22.59
N SER A 96 15.50 -7.18 23.58
CA SER A 96 16.75 -6.41 23.51
C SER A 96 17.67 -6.87 22.38
N ALA A 97 17.75 -8.18 22.12
CA ALA A 97 18.48 -8.73 20.98
C ALA A 97 17.88 -8.27 19.65
N GLU A 98 16.55 -8.25 19.53
CA GLU A 98 15.87 -7.83 18.30
C GLU A 98 16.02 -6.32 18.06
N VAL A 99 15.93 -5.50 19.10
CA VAL A 99 16.22 -4.06 19.02
C VAL A 99 17.64 -3.81 18.52
N SER A 100 18.64 -4.56 19.01
CA SER A 100 20.03 -4.44 18.55
C SER A 100 20.18 -4.76 17.05
N LYS A 101 19.50 -5.81 16.56
CA LYS A 101 19.49 -6.13 15.13
C LYS A 101 18.81 -5.04 14.30
N ASN A 102 17.73 -4.46 14.81
CA ASN A 102 17.02 -3.38 14.13
C ASN A 102 17.88 -2.13 13.99
N ILE A 103 18.59 -1.75 15.07
CA ILE A 103 19.56 -0.64 15.03
C ILE A 103 20.65 -0.89 13.99
N GLU A 104 21.16 -2.12 13.87
CA GLU A 104 22.17 -2.44 12.86
C GLU A 104 21.60 -2.39 11.43
N ALA A 105 20.39 -2.90 11.21
CA ALA A 105 19.70 -2.79 9.93
C ALA A 105 19.46 -1.33 9.53
N GLU A 106 19.11 -0.46 10.48
CA GLU A 106 18.93 0.98 10.25
C GLU A 106 20.24 1.65 9.81
N LYS A 107 21.38 1.27 10.38
CA LYS A 107 22.70 1.76 9.92
C LYS A 107 23.00 1.34 8.49
N GLN A 108 22.72 0.08 8.14
CA GLN A 108 22.91 -0.41 6.77
C GLN A 108 22.01 0.34 5.79
N LEU A 109 20.76 0.59 6.16
CA LEU A 109 19.82 1.35 5.34
C LEU A 109 20.32 2.78 5.11
N LYS A 110 20.79 3.47 6.16
CA LYS A 110 21.39 4.82 6.03
C LYS A 110 22.63 4.83 5.14
N PHE A 111 23.45 3.77 5.20
CA PHE A 111 24.60 3.61 4.31
C PHE A 111 24.14 3.49 2.84
N PHE A 112 23.18 2.61 2.54
CA PHE A 112 22.67 2.47 1.17
C PHE A 112 21.96 3.72 0.65
N GLN A 113 21.21 4.43 1.50
CA GLN A 113 20.64 5.74 1.15
C GLN A 113 21.73 6.73 0.75
N GLY A 114 22.85 6.79 1.49
CA GLY A 114 24.00 7.62 1.13
C GLY A 114 24.62 7.24 -0.21
N CYS A 115 24.79 5.95 -0.49
CA CYS A 115 25.30 5.47 -1.78
C CYS A 115 24.36 5.84 -2.94
N VAL A 116 23.04 5.68 -2.76
CA VAL A 116 22.05 6.01 -3.79
C VAL A 116 22.03 7.51 -4.06
N ALA A 117 22.09 8.36 -3.03
CA ALA A 117 22.18 9.81 -3.19
C ALA A 117 23.45 10.23 -3.95
N ALA A 118 24.60 9.62 -3.65
CA ALA A 118 25.84 9.87 -4.38
C ALA A 118 25.75 9.45 -5.85
N ALA A 119 25.19 8.26 -6.13
CA ALA A 119 25.02 7.78 -7.50
C ALA A 119 24.07 8.68 -8.32
N PHE A 120 23.01 9.21 -7.71
CA PHE A 120 22.14 10.18 -8.37
C PHE A 120 22.87 11.49 -8.67
N ALA A 121 23.66 12.01 -7.72
CA ALA A 121 24.46 13.21 -7.97
C ALA A 121 25.49 13.01 -9.10
N GLU A 122 26.15 11.85 -9.16
CA GLU A 122 27.07 11.49 -10.25
C GLU A 122 26.36 11.39 -11.60
N ARG A 123 25.18 10.75 -11.65
CA ARG A 123 24.35 10.69 -12.86
C ARG A 123 23.95 12.07 -13.34
N ASP A 124 23.46 12.91 -12.45
CA ASP A 124 22.99 14.26 -12.80
C ASP A 124 24.15 15.13 -13.30
N HIS A 125 25.35 14.98 -12.73
CA HIS A 125 26.57 15.59 -13.25
C HIS A 125 26.92 15.10 -14.66
N ALA A 126 26.88 13.79 -14.91
CA ALA A 126 27.17 13.21 -16.22
C ALA A 126 26.13 13.62 -17.29
N VAL A 127 24.86 13.75 -16.92
CA VAL A 127 23.80 14.24 -17.81
C VAL A 127 24.06 15.70 -18.19
N MET A 128 24.40 16.55 -17.21
CA MET A 128 24.75 17.94 -17.47
C MET A 128 25.97 18.07 -18.40
N GLU A 129 27.01 17.26 -18.19
CA GLU A 129 28.16 17.22 -19.11
C GLU A 129 27.76 16.80 -20.53
N ALA A 130 26.90 15.79 -20.67
CA ALA A 130 26.41 15.33 -21.97
C ALA A 130 25.58 16.41 -22.70
N GLU A 131 24.74 17.16 -21.98
CA GLU A 131 23.99 18.28 -22.54
C GLU A 131 24.92 19.39 -23.05
N THR A 132 25.93 19.77 -22.27
CA THR A 132 26.92 20.76 -22.74
C THR A 132 27.74 20.29 -23.95
N ALA A 133 27.98 18.99 -24.08
CA ALA A 133 28.65 18.42 -25.24
C ALA A 133 27.74 18.48 -26.48
N LYS A 134 26.45 18.16 -26.33
CA LYS A 134 25.45 18.26 -27.39
C LYS A 134 25.29 19.70 -27.90
N GLU A 135 25.24 20.68 -27.01
CA GLU A 135 25.19 22.10 -27.40
C GLU A 135 26.39 22.51 -28.26
N LYS A 136 27.59 22.03 -27.92
CA LYS A 136 28.81 22.27 -28.71
C LYS A 136 28.74 21.58 -30.08
N GLU A 137 28.20 20.37 -30.16
CA GLU A 137 27.98 19.64 -31.41
C GLU A 137 26.98 20.37 -32.32
N GLU A 138 25.86 20.86 -31.76
CA GLU A 138 24.89 21.65 -32.52
C GLU A 138 25.48 22.96 -33.04
N LEU A 139 26.32 23.63 -32.24
CA LEU A 139 27.06 24.81 -32.69
C LEU A 139 28.03 24.48 -33.84
N MET A 140 28.76 23.36 -33.75
CA MET A 140 29.64 22.91 -34.84
C MET A 140 28.85 22.55 -36.10
N SER A 141 27.70 21.88 -35.96
CA SER A 141 26.82 21.50 -37.05
C SER A 141 26.24 22.73 -37.77
N ARG A 142 25.84 23.77 -37.02
CA ARG A 142 25.43 25.07 -37.58
C ARG A 142 26.56 25.72 -38.37
N GLY A 143 27.79 25.77 -37.81
CA GLY A 143 28.94 26.30 -38.52
C GLY A 143 29.29 25.52 -39.80
N PHE A 144 29.14 24.20 -39.78
CA PHE A 144 29.34 23.37 -40.97
C PHE A 144 28.28 23.62 -42.05
N HIS A 145 27.01 23.79 -41.64
CA HIS A 145 25.92 24.12 -42.55
C HIS A 145 26.12 25.50 -43.20
N GLU A 146 26.58 26.51 -42.45
CA GLU A 146 26.92 27.84 -42.98
C GLU A 146 28.05 27.77 -44.02
N LEU A 147 29.09 26.98 -43.76
CA LEU A 147 30.18 26.74 -44.71
C LEU A 147 29.70 26.01 -45.97
N GLN A 148 28.84 25.00 -45.81
CA GLN A 148 28.21 24.29 -46.91
C GLN A 148 27.36 25.23 -47.77
N GLN A 149 26.60 26.12 -47.14
CA GLN A 149 25.74 27.09 -47.84
C GLN A 149 26.57 28.16 -48.57
N SER A 150 27.66 28.64 -47.98
CA SER A 150 28.59 29.55 -48.65
C SER A 150 29.27 28.88 -49.86
N CYS A 151 29.66 27.60 -49.76
CA CYS A 151 30.15 26.82 -50.90
C CYS A 151 29.08 26.64 -52.00
N LEU A 152 27.82 26.40 -51.61
CA LEU A 152 26.71 26.25 -52.55
C LEU A 152 26.39 27.59 -53.25
N GLU A 153 26.44 28.71 -52.55
CA GLU A 153 26.27 30.06 -53.11
C GLU A 153 27.39 30.42 -54.09
N ASN A 154 28.64 30.05 -53.77
CA ASN A 154 29.76 30.16 -54.70
C ASN A 154 29.60 29.27 -55.95
N PHE A 155 28.92 28.13 -55.83
CA PHE A 155 28.62 27.25 -56.97
C PHE A 155 27.42 27.76 -57.81
N LYS A 156 26.44 28.42 -57.19
CA LYS A 156 25.26 29.01 -57.86
C LYS A 156 25.57 30.25 -58.73
N LEU A 157 26.75 30.86 -58.56
CA LEU A 157 27.24 31.93 -59.44
C LEU A 157 27.53 31.45 -60.88
N CYS A 158 27.55 30.14 -61.14
CA CYS A 158 27.66 29.57 -62.47
C CYS A 158 26.35 28.86 -62.90
N GLY A 159 25.43 29.62 -63.49
CA GLY A 159 24.37 29.11 -64.37
C GLY A 159 23.09 28.64 -63.69
N LEU A 160 22.13 29.55 -63.44
CA LEU A 160 20.90 29.15 -62.74
C LEU A 160 19.68 30.05 -63.02
N GLN A 161 19.22 30.06 -64.27
CA GLN A 161 17.86 30.50 -64.62
C GLN A 161 16.93 29.31 -64.98
N ASN A 162 17.49 28.14 -65.33
CA ASN A 162 16.70 26.98 -65.81
C ASN A 162 16.30 26.00 -64.67
N LEU A 163 17.13 25.83 -63.64
CA LEU A 163 16.83 24.89 -62.53
C LEU A 163 15.76 25.45 -61.59
N THR A 164 15.71 26.77 -61.38
CA THR A 164 14.72 27.42 -60.50
C THR A 164 13.28 27.21 -61.00
N ALA A 165 13.09 27.27 -62.33
CA ALA A 165 11.80 26.99 -62.96
C ALA A 165 11.42 25.50 -62.83
N LYS A 166 12.37 24.59 -63.00
CA LYS A 166 12.13 23.14 -62.83
C LYS A 166 11.82 22.76 -61.38
N MET A 167 12.52 23.36 -60.42
CA MET A 167 12.26 23.16 -58.99
C MET A 167 10.89 23.69 -58.56
N ALA A 168 10.44 24.83 -59.12
CA ALA A 168 9.10 25.36 -58.84
C ALA A 168 7.98 24.44 -59.35
N VAL A 169 8.14 23.85 -60.55
CA VAL A 169 7.16 22.90 -61.10
C VAL A 169 7.12 21.61 -60.27
N ILE A 170 8.28 21.08 -59.85
CA ILE A 170 8.34 19.90 -58.98
C ILE A 170 7.69 20.19 -57.63
N ALA A 171 7.96 21.34 -57.01
CA ALA A 171 7.35 21.73 -55.74
C ALA A 171 5.82 21.89 -55.83
N PHE A 172 5.31 22.38 -56.96
CA PHE A 172 3.88 22.48 -57.21
C PHE A 172 3.22 21.09 -57.37
N MET A 173 3.87 20.19 -58.11
CA MET A 173 3.38 18.82 -58.27
C MET A 173 3.41 18.04 -56.95
N THR A 174 4.45 18.21 -56.12
CA THR A 174 4.52 17.52 -54.81
C THR A 174 3.49 18.05 -53.83
N MET A 175 3.20 19.35 -53.84
CA MET A 175 2.12 19.92 -53.01
C MET A 175 0.73 19.47 -53.47
N SER A 176 0.48 19.44 -54.77
CA SER A 176 -0.80 18.93 -55.30
C SER A 176 -0.98 17.44 -54.98
N MET A 177 0.09 16.64 -55.04
CA MET A 177 0.04 15.23 -54.69
C MET A 177 -0.17 15.01 -53.20
N PHE A 178 0.45 15.84 -52.34
CA PHE A 178 0.25 15.79 -50.89
C PHE A 178 -1.19 16.09 -50.51
N TYR A 179 -1.80 17.12 -51.11
CA TYR A 179 -3.19 17.48 -50.85
C TYR A 179 -4.17 16.35 -51.26
N LEU A 180 -3.95 15.74 -52.43
CA LEU A 180 -4.78 14.61 -52.89
C LEU A 180 -4.63 13.37 -51.99
N ILE A 181 -3.43 13.12 -51.46
CA ILE A 181 -3.21 12.02 -50.50
C ILE A 181 -3.93 12.30 -49.19
N GLU A 182 -3.91 13.55 -48.72
CA GLU A 182 -4.59 13.95 -47.48
C GLU A 182 -6.11 13.84 -47.63
N GLU A 183 -6.67 14.27 -48.76
CA GLU A 183 -8.10 14.15 -49.11
C GLU A 183 -8.55 12.67 -49.16
N LEU A 184 -7.80 11.82 -49.87
CA LEU A 184 -8.10 10.37 -49.93
C LEU A 184 -7.97 9.68 -48.57
N ASN A 185 -7.06 10.14 -47.70
CA ASN A 185 -6.92 9.61 -46.34
C ASN A 185 -8.11 10.02 -45.45
N CYS A 186 -8.66 11.23 -45.63
CA CYS A 186 -9.87 11.66 -44.95
C CYS A 186 -11.08 10.80 -45.38
N GLU A 187 -11.29 10.59 -46.67
CA GLU A 187 -12.37 9.73 -47.18
C GLU A 187 -12.24 8.28 -46.68
N LEU A 188 -11.02 7.73 -46.68
CA LEU A 188 -10.74 6.41 -46.14
C LEU A 188 -11.02 6.31 -44.62
N LEU A 189 -10.77 7.39 -43.87
CA LEU A 189 -11.05 7.42 -42.44
C LEU A 189 -12.56 7.44 -42.17
N GLU A 190 -13.31 8.23 -42.93
CA GLU A 190 -14.79 8.27 -42.86
C GLU A 190 -15.40 6.90 -43.17
N GLU A 191 -14.92 6.23 -44.22
CA GLU A 191 -15.35 4.88 -44.59
C GLU A 191 -15.05 3.85 -43.50
N LYS A 192 -13.87 3.92 -42.86
CA LYS A 192 -13.53 3.07 -41.71
C LYS A 192 -14.44 3.30 -40.51
N ILE A 193 -14.81 4.55 -40.23
CA ILE A 193 -15.73 4.89 -39.13
C ILE A 193 -17.12 4.33 -39.42
N LEU A 194 -17.62 4.47 -40.64
CA LEU A 194 -18.92 3.92 -41.06
C LEU A 194 -18.92 2.40 -40.97
N THR A 195 -17.89 1.73 -41.46
CA THR A 195 -17.76 0.26 -41.39
C THR A 195 -17.67 -0.24 -39.94
N ALA A 196 -16.91 0.45 -39.07
CA ALA A 196 -16.85 0.11 -37.65
C ALA A 196 -18.20 0.32 -36.94
N THR A 197 -18.94 1.37 -37.30
CA THR A 197 -20.27 1.64 -36.77
C THR A 197 -21.25 0.54 -37.18
N LEU A 198 -21.29 0.19 -38.46
CA LEU A 198 -22.17 -0.86 -38.97
C LEU A 198 -21.85 -2.22 -38.35
N GLN A 199 -20.56 -2.55 -38.17
CA GLN A 199 -20.16 -3.78 -37.48
C GLN A 199 -20.67 -3.79 -36.02
N SER A 200 -20.57 -2.66 -35.31
CA SER A 200 -21.05 -2.57 -33.92
C SER A 200 -22.57 -2.72 -33.81
N GLU A 201 -23.32 -2.22 -34.79
CA GLU A 201 -24.78 -2.37 -34.86
C GLU A 201 -25.18 -3.82 -35.18
N MET A 202 -24.49 -4.46 -36.13
CA MET A 202 -24.68 -5.88 -36.42
C MET A 202 -24.42 -6.75 -35.18
N ASP A 203 -23.34 -6.49 -34.45
CA ASP A 203 -23.02 -7.22 -33.21
C ASP A 203 -24.06 -6.97 -32.11
N ARG A 204 -24.60 -5.74 -32.02
CA ARG A 204 -25.67 -5.40 -31.09
C ARG A 204 -26.97 -6.15 -31.42
N GLU A 205 -27.34 -6.20 -32.69
CA GLU A 205 -28.54 -6.89 -33.15
C GLU A 205 -28.44 -8.40 -32.93
N ALA A 206 -27.29 -9.01 -33.24
CA ALA A 206 -27.03 -10.41 -32.94
C ALA A 206 -27.15 -10.75 -31.43
N ARG A 207 -26.69 -9.86 -30.54
CA ARG A 207 -26.87 -10.03 -29.09
C ARG A 207 -28.34 -9.94 -28.66
N LEU A 208 -29.12 -9.07 -29.28
CA LEU A 208 -30.55 -8.96 -28.99
C LEU A 208 -31.29 -10.22 -29.46
N ASP A 209 -30.99 -10.73 -30.64
CA ASP A 209 -31.57 -11.97 -31.15
C ASP A 209 -31.29 -13.16 -30.22
N GLU A 210 -30.07 -13.26 -29.68
CA GLU A 210 -29.73 -14.32 -28.73
C GLU A 210 -30.46 -14.14 -27.38
N ALA A 211 -30.57 -12.92 -26.87
CA ALA A 211 -31.34 -12.64 -25.67
C ALA A 211 -32.83 -12.98 -25.85
N PHE A 212 -33.42 -12.66 -27.01
CA PHE A 212 -34.80 -13.06 -27.33
C PHE A 212 -34.94 -14.58 -27.37
N LYS A 213 -33.95 -15.29 -27.93
CA LYS A 213 -33.91 -16.76 -27.92
C LYS A 213 -33.92 -17.34 -26.52
N GLU A 214 -33.08 -16.83 -25.62
CA GLU A 214 -33.06 -17.28 -24.24
C GLU A 214 -34.38 -17.02 -23.51
N VAL A 215 -35.00 -15.85 -23.70
CA VAL A 215 -36.25 -15.49 -23.03
C VAL A 215 -37.37 -16.45 -23.42
N VAL A 216 -37.58 -16.68 -24.71
CA VAL A 216 -38.60 -17.62 -25.19
C VAL A 216 -38.28 -19.04 -24.76
N HIS A 217 -37.00 -19.46 -24.77
CA HIS A 217 -36.61 -20.77 -24.27
C HIS A 217 -37.03 -20.94 -22.80
N LYS A 218 -36.79 -19.95 -21.94
CA LYS A 218 -37.22 -19.99 -20.52
C LYS A 218 -38.73 -20.07 -20.36
N PHE A 219 -39.50 -19.30 -21.12
CA PHE A 219 -40.96 -19.41 -21.09
C PHE A 219 -41.46 -20.78 -21.57
N TYR A 220 -40.81 -21.33 -22.60
CA TYR A 220 -41.12 -22.66 -23.10
C TYR A 220 -40.79 -23.74 -22.06
N GLU A 221 -39.67 -23.63 -21.35
CA GLU A 221 -39.30 -24.54 -20.27
C GLU A 221 -40.34 -24.57 -19.13
N ILE A 222 -40.84 -23.41 -18.71
CA ILE A 222 -41.94 -23.31 -17.73
C ILE A 222 -43.18 -24.03 -18.27
N ARG A 223 -43.47 -23.89 -19.56
CA ARG A 223 -44.61 -24.55 -20.19
C ARG A 223 -44.40 -26.07 -20.33
N ARG A 224 -43.17 -26.52 -20.57
CA ARG A 224 -42.82 -27.95 -20.71
C ARG A 224 -43.16 -28.74 -19.46
N GLU A 225 -43.05 -28.16 -18.26
CA GLU A 225 -43.47 -28.84 -17.02
C GLU A 225 -44.95 -29.26 -17.01
N THR A 226 -45.78 -28.63 -17.85
CA THR A 226 -47.21 -28.96 -18.03
C THR A 226 -47.52 -29.75 -19.32
N LEU A 227 -46.55 -29.97 -20.21
CA LEU A 227 -46.67 -30.77 -21.43
C LEU A 227 -45.80 -32.03 -21.31
N ALA A 228 -46.43 -33.21 -21.31
CA ALA A 228 -45.70 -34.47 -21.26
C ALA A 228 -44.86 -34.72 -22.54
N ASP A 229 -43.59 -35.10 -22.34
CA ASP A 229 -42.56 -35.59 -23.27
C ASP A 229 -42.77 -35.29 -24.77
N ILE A 230 -42.28 -34.12 -25.19
CA ILE A 230 -42.00 -33.82 -26.60
C ILE A 230 -40.49 -33.63 -26.75
N GLU A 231 -39.86 -34.38 -27.65
CA GLU A 231 -38.43 -34.26 -28.03
C GLU A 231 -38.08 -32.84 -28.48
N ASP A 232 -36.78 -32.47 -28.43
CA ASP A 232 -36.28 -31.11 -28.63
C ASP A 232 -36.88 -30.43 -29.88
N VAL A 233 -37.81 -29.51 -29.60
CA VAL A 233 -38.67 -28.83 -30.55
C VAL A 233 -37.91 -27.65 -31.17
N SER A 234 -38.11 -27.38 -32.47
CA SER A 234 -37.44 -26.27 -33.18
C SER A 234 -37.80 -24.91 -32.57
N TRP A 235 -36.98 -23.88 -32.82
CA TRP A 235 -37.20 -22.53 -32.27
C TRP A 235 -38.57 -21.95 -32.68
N GLU A 236 -38.95 -22.13 -33.95
CA GLU A 236 -40.23 -21.69 -34.50
C GLU A 236 -41.41 -22.37 -33.80
N ASP A 237 -41.28 -23.66 -33.49
CA ASP A 237 -42.30 -24.44 -32.81
C ASP A 237 -42.41 -24.05 -31.31
N LYS A 238 -41.28 -23.72 -30.65
CA LYS A 238 -41.26 -23.17 -29.28
C LYS A 238 -42.03 -21.84 -29.20
N CYS A 239 -41.80 -20.95 -30.17
CA CYS A 239 -42.55 -19.71 -30.32
C CYS A 239 -44.04 -19.97 -30.58
N GLY A 240 -44.33 -20.92 -31.49
CA GLY A 240 -45.69 -21.33 -31.84
C GLY A 240 -46.49 -21.75 -30.61
N CYS A 241 -45.94 -22.64 -29.77
CA CYS A 241 -46.60 -23.12 -28.56
C CYS A 241 -46.97 -21.98 -27.60
N LEU A 242 -46.05 -21.06 -27.31
CA LEU A 242 -46.28 -19.96 -26.37
C LEU A 242 -47.29 -18.94 -26.91
N LEU A 243 -47.28 -18.66 -28.22
CA LEU A 243 -48.23 -17.74 -28.84
C LEU A 243 -49.68 -18.27 -28.83
N HIS A 244 -49.86 -19.58 -28.70
CA HIS A 244 -51.17 -20.23 -28.74
C HIS A 244 -51.73 -20.53 -27.33
N ASP A 245 -51.02 -20.13 -26.26
CA ASP A 245 -51.51 -20.29 -24.89
C ASP A 245 -52.67 -19.33 -24.59
N SER A 246 -53.72 -19.84 -23.93
CA SER A 246 -54.84 -19.02 -23.44
C SER A 246 -54.36 -18.09 -22.32
N SER A 247 -54.88 -16.85 -22.26
CA SER A 247 -54.49 -15.90 -21.21
C SER A 247 -54.81 -16.40 -19.80
N GLU A 248 -55.83 -17.26 -19.66
CA GLU A 248 -56.24 -17.86 -18.38
C GLU A 248 -55.15 -18.79 -17.80
N LEU A 249 -54.35 -19.43 -18.66
CA LEU A 249 -53.24 -20.33 -18.29
C LEU A 249 -52.11 -19.57 -17.57
N TRP A 250 -52.03 -18.26 -17.78
CA TRP A 250 -51.04 -17.36 -17.20
C TRP A 250 -51.63 -16.44 -16.10
N THR A 251 -52.88 -16.67 -15.66
CA THR A 251 -53.49 -15.87 -14.60
C THR A 251 -53.26 -16.43 -13.20
N PHE A 252 -52.62 -15.62 -12.35
CA PHE A 252 -52.21 -15.97 -10.98
C PHE A 252 -53.29 -15.62 -9.93
N SER A 253 -54.58 -15.82 -10.22
CA SER A 253 -55.68 -15.34 -9.36
C SER A 253 -56.51 -16.50 -8.80
N ASN A 254 -56.07 -17.08 -7.68
CA ASN A 254 -56.88 -17.97 -6.86
C ASN A 254 -57.31 -17.26 -5.56
N PRO A 255 -58.62 -17.18 -5.22
CA PRO A 255 -59.14 -16.32 -4.15
C PRO A 255 -58.98 -16.92 -2.73
N GLY A 256 -57.88 -17.63 -2.46
CA GLY A 256 -57.60 -18.31 -1.19
C GLY A 256 -56.27 -17.97 -0.53
N GLU A 257 -55.44 -17.10 -1.09
CA GLU A 257 -54.06 -16.92 -0.63
C GLU A 257 -53.91 -15.85 0.46
N THR A 258 -53.85 -16.31 1.70
CA THR A 258 -53.17 -15.60 2.80
C THR A 258 -51.67 -15.38 2.54
N SER A 259 -51.11 -15.98 1.48
CA SER A 259 -49.71 -15.87 1.06
C SER A 259 -49.41 -14.59 0.27
N THR A 260 -50.30 -14.16 -0.64
CA THR A 260 -50.11 -12.94 -1.44
C THR A 260 -50.13 -11.69 -0.56
N SER A 261 -51.06 -11.63 0.41
CA SER A 261 -51.14 -10.50 1.36
C SER A 261 -49.89 -10.41 2.24
N LYS A 262 -49.33 -11.54 2.69
CA LYS A 262 -48.06 -11.55 3.45
C LYS A 262 -46.88 -11.09 2.60
N TYR A 263 -46.83 -11.51 1.33
CA TYR A 263 -45.81 -11.07 0.39
C TYR A 263 -45.90 -9.57 0.09
N ILE A 264 -47.12 -9.04 -0.11
CA ILE A 264 -47.37 -7.60 -0.29
C ILE A 264 -46.91 -6.83 0.95
N SER A 265 -47.28 -7.25 2.17
CA SER A 265 -46.82 -6.57 3.39
C SER A 265 -45.30 -6.65 3.59
N ALA A 266 -44.66 -7.76 3.21
CA ALA A 266 -43.20 -7.89 3.24
C ALA A 266 -42.53 -6.95 2.23
N LEU A 267 -43.10 -6.79 1.03
CA LEU A 267 -42.63 -5.82 0.03
C LEU A 267 -42.84 -4.38 0.49
N GLU A 268 -43.96 -4.05 1.10
CA GLU A 268 -44.24 -2.71 1.63
C GLU A 268 -43.25 -2.32 2.73
N GLU A 269 -42.91 -3.23 3.64
CA GLU A 269 -41.86 -2.99 4.64
C GLU A 269 -40.48 -2.88 4.01
N GLN A 270 -40.15 -3.68 2.99
CA GLN A 270 -38.90 -3.52 2.24
C GLN A 270 -38.80 -2.16 1.55
N VAL A 271 -39.87 -1.70 0.90
CA VAL A 271 -39.95 -0.37 0.27
C VAL A 271 -39.77 0.74 1.31
N LYS A 272 -40.34 0.57 2.51
CA LYS A 272 -40.19 1.52 3.61
C LYS A 272 -38.74 1.57 4.13
N THR A 273 -38.06 0.42 4.25
CA THR A 273 -36.63 0.40 4.56
C THR A 273 -35.79 1.03 3.45
N LEU A 274 -36.12 0.78 2.19
CA LEU A 274 -35.43 1.38 1.05
C LEU A 274 -35.57 2.91 1.05
N ARG A 275 -36.78 3.44 1.31
CA ARG A 275 -36.99 4.89 1.46
C ARG A 275 -36.14 5.49 2.57
N LYS A 276 -36.11 4.87 3.76
CA LYS A 276 -35.23 5.32 4.85
C LYS A 276 -33.74 5.29 4.46
N SER A 277 -33.33 4.28 3.69
CA SER A 277 -31.95 4.19 3.19
C SER A 277 -31.64 5.27 2.15
N LEU A 278 -32.60 5.60 1.28
CA LEU A 278 -32.50 6.67 0.30
C LEU A 278 -32.39 8.05 0.98
N ASP A 279 -33.22 8.32 1.98
CA ASP A 279 -33.15 9.56 2.77
C ASP A 279 -31.78 9.70 3.45
N ASN A 280 -31.24 8.60 3.98
CA ASN A 280 -29.89 8.58 4.56
C ASN A 280 -28.79 8.84 3.52
N LEU A 281 -28.91 8.27 2.32
CA LEU A 281 -27.98 8.53 1.21
C LEU A 281 -28.08 9.97 0.73
N GLN A 282 -29.28 10.52 0.63
CA GLN A 282 -29.50 11.91 0.25
C GLN A 282 -28.89 12.87 1.27
N ASN A 283 -29.04 12.60 2.57
CA ASN A 283 -28.40 13.37 3.63
C ASN A 283 -26.87 13.28 3.54
N LYS A 284 -26.31 12.09 3.29
CA LYS A 284 -24.87 11.92 3.09
C LYS A 284 -24.36 12.68 1.85
N LEU A 285 -25.13 12.67 0.76
CA LEU A 285 -24.80 13.41 -0.45
C LEU A 285 -24.81 14.93 -0.20
N GLN A 286 -25.79 15.43 0.56
CA GLN A 286 -25.86 16.84 0.94
C GLN A 286 -24.64 17.26 1.78
N VAL A 287 -24.29 16.47 2.80
CA VAL A 287 -23.09 16.73 3.61
C VAL A 287 -21.82 16.62 2.76
N GLY A 288 -21.77 15.66 1.84
CA GLY A 288 -20.67 15.52 0.87
C GLY A 288 -20.50 16.78 0.02
N LEU A 289 -21.60 17.37 -0.46
CA LEU A 289 -21.58 18.60 -1.24
C LEU A 289 -21.13 19.82 -0.42
N GLU A 290 -21.53 19.89 0.86
CA GLU A 290 -21.06 20.95 1.77
C GLU A 290 -19.55 20.86 2.02
N ILE A 291 -19.03 19.65 2.23
CA ILE A 291 -17.59 19.39 2.36
C ILE A 291 -16.86 19.75 1.06
N GLU A 292 -17.36 19.30 -0.10
CA GLU A 292 -16.78 19.61 -1.40
C GLU A 292 -16.71 21.12 -1.64
N ASN A 293 -17.77 21.86 -1.31
CA ASN A 293 -17.80 23.32 -1.44
C ASN A 293 -16.77 24.00 -0.52
N HIS A 294 -16.64 23.53 0.73
CA HIS A 294 -15.62 24.05 1.64
C HIS A 294 -14.20 23.80 1.12
N LEU A 295 -13.93 22.59 0.62
CA LEU A 295 -12.64 22.23 0.04
C LEU A 295 -12.33 23.07 -1.22
N LYS A 296 -13.29 23.22 -2.14
CA LYS A 296 -13.15 24.09 -3.32
C LYS A 296 -12.82 25.53 -2.93
N GLN A 297 -13.47 26.06 -1.89
CA GLN A 297 -13.20 27.42 -1.43
C GLN A 297 -11.78 27.55 -0.83
N LYS A 298 -11.33 26.54 -0.08
CA LYS A 298 -9.98 26.50 0.50
C LYS A 298 -8.92 26.40 -0.59
N VAL A 299 -9.12 25.53 -1.59
CA VAL A 299 -8.24 25.41 -2.77
C VAL A 299 -8.11 26.74 -3.50
N ARG A 300 -9.22 27.41 -3.84
CA ARG A 300 -9.19 28.74 -4.48
C ARG A 300 -8.45 29.80 -3.65
N THR A 301 -8.47 29.67 -2.33
CA THR A 301 -7.77 30.61 -1.44
C THR A 301 -6.26 30.33 -1.45
N LEU A 302 -5.87 29.07 -1.44
CA LEU A 302 -4.48 28.64 -1.52
C LEU A 302 -3.88 28.96 -2.89
N GLU A 303 -4.59 28.69 -3.99
CA GLU A 303 -4.16 29.05 -5.35
C GLU A 303 -3.88 30.56 -5.48
N LYS A 304 -4.74 31.41 -4.90
CA LYS A 304 -4.49 32.86 -4.88
C LYS A 304 -3.25 33.23 -4.08
N GLN A 305 -3.00 32.57 -2.95
CA GLN A 305 -1.81 32.81 -2.14
C GLN A 305 -0.54 32.36 -2.86
N GLU A 306 -0.60 31.22 -3.56
CA GLU A 306 0.48 30.69 -4.39
C GLU A 306 0.85 31.69 -5.49
N ILE A 307 -0.13 32.14 -6.29
CA ILE A 307 0.08 33.13 -7.36
C ILE A 307 0.73 34.40 -6.81
N LEU A 308 0.23 34.95 -5.69
CA LEU A 308 0.80 36.14 -5.08
C LEU A 308 2.25 35.94 -4.61
N SER A 309 2.57 34.75 -4.09
CA SER A 309 3.92 34.42 -3.65
C SER A 309 4.88 34.25 -4.83
N GLU A 310 4.41 33.64 -5.92
CA GLU A 310 5.17 33.43 -7.15
C GLU A 310 5.47 34.77 -7.84
N GLU A 311 4.47 35.67 -7.93
CA GLU A 311 4.65 37.03 -8.45
C GLU A 311 5.72 37.80 -7.66
N LYS A 312 5.71 37.68 -6.33
CA LYS A 312 6.73 38.30 -5.46
C LYS A 312 8.12 37.72 -5.71
N LEU A 313 8.25 36.40 -5.80
CA LEU A 313 9.53 35.74 -6.10
C LEU A 313 10.06 36.13 -7.48
N ARG A 314 9.18 36.15 -8.49
CA ARG A 314 9.50 36.58 -9.84
C ARG A 314 9.99 38.03 -9.89
N ALA A 315 9.35 38.92 -9.12
CA ALA A 315 9.79 40.32 -9.00
C ALA A 315 11.17 40.42 -8.34
N GLN A 316 11.43 39.65 -7.27
CA GLN A 316 12.73 39.62 -6.60
C GLN A 316 13.85 39.06 -7.50
N ILE A 317 13.59 37.95 -8.21
CA ILE A 317 14.55 37.37 -9.17
C ILE A 317 14.84 38.35 -10.29
N SER A 318 13.82 39.06 -10.79
CA SER A 318 14.00 40.07 -11.84
C SER A 318 14.88 41.23 -11.37
N ALA A 319 14.68 41.70 -10.13
CA ALA A 319 15.54 42.71 -9.52
C ALA A 319 16.98 42.20 -9.38
N PHE A 320 17.19 40.96 -8.92
CA PHE A 320 18.52 40.37 -8.78
C PHE A 320 19.24 40.22 -10.13
N ARG A 321 18.53 39.77 -11.18
CA ARG A 321 19.05 39.72 -12.54
C ARG A 321 19.47 41.09 -13.05
N HIS A 322 18.68 42.12 -12.76
CA HIS A 322 19.03 43.49 -13.11
C HIS A 322 20.31 43.95 -12.39
N TYR A 323 20.42 43.74 -11.08
CA TYR A 323 21.64 44.06 -10.32
C TYR A 323 22.86 43.29 -10.84
N HIS A 324 22.73 42.00 -11.10
CA HIS A 324 23.81 41.18 -11.65
C HIS A 324 24.24 41.66 -13.05
N SER A 325 23.27 42.00 -13.91
CA SER A 325 23.56 42.56 -15.23
C SER A 325 24.28 43.91 -15.14
N GLN A 326 23.88 44.76 -14.18
CA GLN A 326 24.53 46.05 -13.95
C GLN A 326 25.97 45.85 -13.48
N HIS A 327 26.20 44.99 -12.49
CA HIS A 327 27.55 44.68 -12.02
C HIS A 327 28.43 44.05 -13.11
N GLY A 328 27.87 43.17 -13.95
CA GLY A 328 28.59 42.61 -15.09
C GLY A 328 29.05 43.68 -16.08
N LEU A 329 28.20 44.67 -16.34
CA LEU A 329 28.53 45.81 -17.19
C LEU A 329 29.62 46.68 -16.56
N ASP A 330 29.50 47.01 -15.27
CA ASP A 330 30.47 47.84 -14.55
C ASP A 330 31.86 47.17 -14.49
N ILE A 331 31.91 45.85 -14.25
CA ILE A 331 33.16 45.07 -14.28
C ILE A 331 33.77 45.08 -15.68
N SER A 332 32.96 44.90 -16.74
CA SER A 332 33.45 44.96 -18.12
C SER A 332 34.07 46.32 -18.43
N ILE A 333 33.41 47.42 -18.03
CA ILE A 333 33.92 48.78 -18.24
C ILE A 333 35.27 48.97 -17.54
N LEU A 334 35.41 48.54 -16.28
CA LEU A 334 36.66 48.64 -15.52
C LEU A 334 37.79 47.81 -16.14
N LEU A 335 37.49 46.60 -16.61
CA LEU A 335 38.48 45.73 -17.26
C LEU A 335 38.94 46.31 -18.60
N ASP A 336 38.02 46.86 -19.40
CA ASP A 336 38.35 47.52 -20.66
C ASP A 336 39.24 48.75 -20.42
N GLU A 337 38.90 49.60 -19.43
CA GLU A 337 39.72 50.75 -19.04
C GLU A 337 41.13 50.31 -18.59
N GLY A 338 41.22 49.31 -17.72
CA GLY A 338 42.50 48.73 -17.29
C GLY A 338 43.33 48.18 -18.46
N PHE A 339 42.68 47.50 -19.41
CA PHE A 339 43.32 47.01 -20.63
C PHE A 339 43.86 48.16 -21.49
N PHE A 340 43.09 49.24 -21.69
CA PHE A 340 43.54 50.42 -22.42
C PHE A 340 44.74 51.09 -21.74
N HIS A 341 44.74 51.20 -20.42
CA HIS A 341 45.88 51.75 -19.67
C HIS A 341 47.15 50.92 -19.85
N ILE A 342 47.05 49.59 -19.69
CA ILE A 342 48.18 48.68 -19.88
C ILE A 342 48.70 48.75 -21.31
N LYS A 343 47.79 48.75 -22.29
CA LYS A 343 48.15 48.84 -23.70
C LYS A 343 48.87 50.15 -24.02
N SER A 344 48.37 51.28 -23.54
CA SER A 344 49.04 52.57 -23.72
C SER A 344 50.42 52.60 -23.07
N ALA A 345 50.58 52.00 -21.88
CA ALA A 345 51.88 51.89 -21.23
C ALA A 345 52.85 50.98 -22.02
N MET A 346 52.34 49.88 -22.57
CA MET A 346 53.11 48.96 -23.40
C MET A 346 53.54 49.60 -24.71
N ASP A 347 52.66 50.34 -25.39
CA ASP A 347 52.97 51.08 -26.61
C ASP A 347 54.06 52.13 -26.34
N MET A 348 54.00 52.82 -25.19
CA MET A 348 55.02 53.77 -24.75
C MET A 348 56.37 53.09 -24.45
N VAL A 349 56.35 51.90 -23.81
CA VAL A 349 57.58 51.10 -23.61
C VAL A 349 58.15 50.64 -24.95
N GLU A 350 57.32 50.18 -25.87
CA GLU A 350 57.75 49.75 -27.22
C GLU A 350 58.35 50.91 -28.00
N GLU A 351 57.77 52.10 -27.92
CA GLU A 351 58.31 53.32 -28.53
C GLU A 351 59.66 53.71 -27.91
N ASN A 352 59.78 53.64 -26.58
CA ASN A 352 61.05 53.84 -25.87
C ASN A 352 62.11 52.78 -26.23
N LEU A 353 61.71 51.54 -26.49
CA LEU A 353 62.62 50.47 -26.87
C LEU A 353 63.10 50.63 -28.31
N LYS A 354 62.21 51.07 -29.21
CA LYS A 354 62.55 51.47 -30.58
C LYS A 354 63.50 52.67 -30.59
N SER A 355 63.29 53.67 -29.73
CA SER A 355 64.21 54.82 -29.61
C SER A 355 65.58 54.40 -29.04
N CYS A 356 65.63 53.44 -28.11
CA CYS A 356 66.88 52.87 -27.59
C CYS A 356 67.65 52.05 -28.65
N SER A 357 66.95 51.25 -29.47
CA SER A 357 67.54 50.48 -30.59
C SER A 357 68.06 51.33 -31.75
N MET A 358 67.63 52.59 -31.85
CA MET A 358 68.19 53.56 -32.79
C MET A 358 69.47 54.21 -32.24
N SER A 359 69.67 54.26 -30.92
CA SER A 359 70.88 54.78 -30.28
C SER A 359 72.06 53.79 -30.31
N GLU A 360 71.83 52.47 -30.39
CA GLU A 360 72.90 51.46 -30.45
C GLU A 360 73.53 51.29 -31.84
N ARG A 361 72.90 51.81 -32.91
CA ARG A 361 73.48 51.76 -34.26
C ARG A 361 74.53 52.85 -34.54
N ASP A 362 74.72 53.79 -33.62
CA ASP A 362 75.68 54.90 -33.75
C ASP A 362 76.94 54.78 -32.84
N LEU A 363 77.16 53.64 -32.17
CA LEU A 363 78.24 53.50 -31.17
C LEU A 363 79.22 52.33 -31.38
N ASN A 364 79.27 51.72 -32.56
CA ASN A 364 80.38 50.82 -32.91
C ASN A 364 81.50 51.58 -33.65
N SER A 365 82.18 52.47 -32.93
CA SER A 365 83.58 52.82 -33.23
C SER A 365 84.34 53.22 -31.97
N SER A 366 85.29 52.36 -31.55
CA SER A 366 86.43 52.64 -30.63
C SER A 366 86.04 52.99 -29.18
N GLN A 367 86.72 52.65 -28.08
CA GLN A 367 88.06 52.16 -27.73
C GLN A 367 87.94 51.84 -26.21
N VAL A 368 88.13 50.60 -25.76
CA VAL A 368 89.31 50.10 -25.00
C VAL A 368 89.55 50.76 -23.61
N ASP A 369 89.67 49.86 -22.61
CA ASP A 369 90.43 49.91 -21.33
C ASP A 369 89.80 50.41 -19.99
N ASP A 370 89.47 49.41 -19.16
CA ASP A 370 90.19 48.99 -17.93
C ASP A 370 89.85 49.59 -16.52
N LEU A 371 89.95 48.69 -15.52
CA LEU A 371 89.95 48.84 -14.04
C LEU A 371 88.64 48.93 -13.20
N LYS A 372 88.19 47.73 -12.76
CA LYS A 372 87.93 47.23 -11.37
C LYS A 372 87.51 48.19 -10.22
N PHE A 373 86.44 47.79 -9.50
CA PHE A 373 86.27 47.60 -8.03
C PHE A 373 84.76 47.36 -7.77
N ASN A 374 84.22 46.50 -6.89
CA ASN A 374 84.72 45.53 -5.93
C ASN A 374 83.57 44.56 -5.56
N LYS A 375 83.95 43.41 -5.02
CA LYS A 375 83.14 42.24 -4.63
C LYS A 375 82.65 42.37 -3.16
N VAL A 376 81.34 42.24 -2.90
CA VAL A 376 80.71 41.75 -1.64
C VAL A 376 79.27 41.31 -2.02
N GLU A 377 79.00 40.04 -2.32
CA GLU A 377 78.64 38.94 -1.41
C GLU A 377 77.18 38.97 -0.93
N CYS A 378 76.38 38.04 -1.50
CA CYS A 378 75.32 37.23 -0.89
C CYS A 378 74.70 36.42 -2.05
N GLN A 379 75.30 35.30 -2.43
CA GLN A 379 74.83 33.95 -2.04
C GLN A 379 73.34 33.76 -2.26
N ASP A 380 72.99 33.03 -3.33
CA ASP A 380 72.06 31.93 -3.18
C ASP A 380 72.48 30.76 -4.08
N VAL A 381 72.23 29.60 -3.53
CA VAL A 381 72.91 28.33 -3.75
C VAL A 381 72.62 27.73 -5.12
N GLN A 382 73.68 27.39 -5.84
CA GLN A 382 73.67 26.39 -6.89
C GLN A 382 73.33 25.01 -6.29
N ILE A 383 72.32 24.34 -6.83
CA ILE A 383 72.39 22.90 -7.04
C ILE A 383 72.42 22.72 -8.56
N ILE A 384 73.63 22.52 -9.07
CA ILE A 384 73.91 21.94 -10.38
C ILE A 384 74.12 20.45 -10.12
N ASP A 385 73.45 19.61 -10.91
CA ASP A 385 74.04 18.60 -11.79
C ASP A 385 72.86 17.81 -12.38
N ASP A 386 72.48 18.06 -13.63
CA ASP A 386 73.16 17.57 -14.86
C ASP A 386 72.81 16.11 -15.12
N ASP A 387 71.99 15.87 -16.15
CA ASP A 387 72.33 14.87 -17.16
C ASP A 387 71.60 15.13 -18.50
N GLY A 388 72.42 15.31 -19.55
CA GLY A 388 72.26 14.80 -20.92
C GLY A 388 71.01 15.21 -21.71
N SER A 389 71.09 16.22 -22.58
CA SER A 389 71.53 16.12 -23.99
C SER A 389 70.61 15.27 -24.89
N ASP A 390 69.97 15.89 -25.90
CA ASP A 390 70.45 15.83 -27.29
C ASP A 390 69.53 16.61 -28.27
N MET A 391 70.17 17.39 -29.15
CA MET A 391 69.81 17.81 -30.52
C MET A 391 68.35 18.20 -30.86
N ILE A 392 68.05 19.48 -31.12
CA ILE A 392 68.20 20.12 -32.45
C ILE A 392 67.70 19.24 -33.62
N PHE A 393 66.48 19.49 -34.13
CA PHE A 393 66.19 20.07 -35.46
C PHE A 393 64.75 19.77 -35.94
N LYS A 394 64.11 20.77 -36.58
CA LYS A 394 62.76 20.84 -37.19
C LYS A 394 61.65 21.16 -36.17
N ARG A 395 60.79 22.17 -36.35
CA ARG A 395 60.19 22.69 -37.58
C ARG A 395 59.54 24.05 -37.28
N SER A 396 59.98 25.13 -37.92
CA SER A 396 59.15 25.94 -38.83
C SER A 396 57.66 25.57 -38.87
N LEU A 397 56.83 26.38 -38.20
CA LEU A 397 55.54 26.93 -38.63
C LEU A 397 54.78 27.37 -37.37
N LEU A 398 54.62 28.68 -37.16
CA LEU A 398 53.55 29.35 -36.39
C LEU A 398 53.91 30.81 -36.00
N GLY A 399 54.94 31.40 -36.62
CA GLY A 399 55.29 32.81 -36.49
C GLY A 399 54.68 33.75 -37.53
N VAL A 400 53.63 33.34 -38.25
CA VAL A 400 52.91 34.20 -39.21
C VAL A 400 51.42 33.88 -39.13
N LEU A 401 50.67 34.53 -38.22
CA LEU A 401 49.22 34.82 -38.37
C LEU A 401 48.54 35.56 -37.20
N CYS A 402 49.25 36.18 -36.26
CA CYS A 402 48.60 37.02 -35.23
C CYS A 402 48.65 38.53 -35.49
N HIS A 403 48.93 38.98 -36.72
CA HIS A 403 48.87 40.41 -37.09
C HIS A 403 47.82 40.71 -38.18
N LYS A 404 46.63 40.10 -38.10
CA LYS A 404 45.51 40.43 -39.02
C LYS A 404 44.09 40.43 -38.43
N ARG A 405 43.91 40.50 -37.11
CA ARG A 405 42.57 40.43 -36.49
C ARG A 405 42.11 41.61 -35.63
N VAL A 406 42.84 42.73 -35.62
CA VAL A 406 42.38 43.96 -34.91
C VAL A 406 41.98 45.09 -35.88
N SER A 407 42.28 44.97 -37.18
CA SER A 407 41.90 46.01 -38.17
C SER A 407 40.55 45.77 -38.87
N VAL A 408 39.92 44.61 -38.69
CA VAL A 408 38.59 44.32 -39.28
C VAL A 408 37.45 44.75 -38.35
N ALA A 409 37.64 44.74 -37.02
CA ALA A 409 36.55 45.09 -36.08
C ALA A 409 36.24 46.60 -36.00
N LEU A 410 37.22 47.47 -36.28
CA LEU A 410 37.00 48.94 -36.28
C LEU A 410 36.48 49.49 -37.62
N GLY A 411 36.52 48.69 -38.70
CA GLY A 411 35.92 49.03 -40.00
C GLY A 411 34.41 48.78 -40.07
N PHE A 412 33.89 47.81 -39.30
CA PHE A 412 32.46 47.47 -39.31
C PHE A 412 31.59 48.41 -38.45
N LEU A 413 32.16 49.09 -37.45
CA LEU A 413 31.44 50.08 -36.64
C LEU A 413 31.35 51.47 -37.30
N SER A 414 32.23 51.78 -38.26
CA SER A 414 32.19 53.06 -39.00
C SER A 414 31.15 53.05 -40.13
N TYR A 415 30.89 51.91 -40.78
CA TYR A 415 29.91 51.81 -41.85
C TYR A 415 28.44 51.77 -41.36
N ALA A 416 28.21 51.36 -40.11
CA ALA A 416 26.88 51.30 -39.51
C ALA A 416 26.36 52.66 -38.98
N LEU A 417 27.25 53.64 -38.77
CA LEU A 417 26.92 54.98 -38.27
C LEU A 417 26.67 56.03 -39.37
N ILE A 418 26.85 55.67 -40.65
CA ILE A 418 26.67 56.58 -41.80
C ILE A 418 25.28 56.42 -42.47
N MET A 419 24.46 55.45 -42.06
CA MET A 419 23.11 55.24 -42.61
C MET A 419 21.97 55.68 -41.67
N ARG A 420 22.21 56.59 -40.71
CA ARG A 420 21.16 57.23 -39.91
C ARG A 420 21.31 58.74 -39.92
N ASN A 421 20.25 59.40 -40.40
CA ASN A 421 19.95 60.84 -40.55
C ASN A 421 20.11 61.32 -42.00
N GLU A 422 19.11 61.79 -42.77
CA GLU A 422 17.73 62.33 -42.61
C GLU A 422 17.20 62.60 -44.08
N PRO A 423 16.02 63.19 -44.39
CA PRO A 423 14.61 62.94 -44.04
C PRO A 423 13.64 62.79 -45.26
N SER A 424 12.40 62.35 -44.97
CA SER A 424 11.08 62.55 -45.65
C SER A 424 10.95 62.77 -47.18
N LEU A 425 10.10 61.97 -47.87
CA LEU A 425 8.69 62.30 -48.21
C LEU A 425 7.98 61.20 -49.07
N THR A 426 6.80 60.76 -48.60
CA THR A 426 5.57 60.23 -49.29
C THR A 426 5.68 59.44 -50.60
N THR A 427 5.03 58.27 -50.77
CA THR A 427 3.60 58.18 -51.13
C THR A 427 3.07 56.74 -50.97
N THR A 428 2.04 56.58 -50.14
CA THR A 428 0.85 55.72 -50.30
C THR A 428 0.96 54.41 -51.11
N ILE A 429 1.09 53.26 -50.42
CA ILE A 429 0.28 52.02 -50.65
C ILE A 429 0.18 51.27 -49.31
N THR A 430 -0.80 51.65 -48.50
CA THR A 430 -1.39 50.76 -47.50
C THR A 430 -2.45 49.92 -48.21
N VAL A 431 -2.42 48.61 -48.00
CA VAL A 431 -3.53 47.63 -47.96
C VAL A 431 -2.97 46.25 -48.30
N GLY A 432 -3.05 45.30 -47.34
CA GLY A 432 -3.00 43.87 -47.64
C GLY A 432 -2.20 42.97 -46.68
N LYS A 433 -1.13 43.43 -46.01
CA LYS A 433 -0.18 42.52 -45.32
C LYS A 433 -0.34 42.39 -43.79
N SER A 434 -1.07 43.31 -43.17
CA SER A 434 -1.39 43.29 -41.72
C SER A 434 -2.36 42.16 -41.39
N ASP A 435 -3.36 41.95 -42.25
CA ASP A 435 -4.49 41.09 -41.93
C ASP A 435 -4.16 39.61 -42.15
N SER A 436 -3.24 39.30 -43.07
CA SER A 436 -2.74 37.94 -43.30
C SER A 436 -1.88 37.41 -42.14
N SER A 437 -1.09 38.26 -41.51
CA SER A 437 -0.25 37.88 -40.36
C SER A 437 -1.10 37.66 -39.10
N LYS A 438 -2.10 38.52 -38.86
CA LYS A 438 -3.09 38.32 -37.80
C LYS A 438 -3.96 37.09 -38.03
N ALA A 439 -4.42 36.85 -39.27
CA ALA A 439 -5.19 35.67 -39.62
C ALA A 439 -4.40 34.38 -39.39
N LEU A 440 -3.10 34.37 -39.73
CA LEU A 440 -2.22 33.23 -39.47
C LEU A 440 -2.01 32.97 -37.96
N ALA A 441 -1.80 34.04 -37.19
CA ALA A 441 -1.65 33.92 -35.73
C ALA A 441 -2.94 33.42 -35.06
N LEU A 442 -4.11 33.88 -35.51
CA LEU A 442 -5.41 33.40 -35.04
C LEU A 442 -5.63 31.94 -35.43
N ALA A 443 -5.34 31.55 -36.68
CA ALA A 443 -5.46 30.17 -37.14
C ALA A 443 -4.52 29.23 -36.38
N LEU A 444 -3.29 29.65 -36.06
CA LEU A 444 -2.37 28.89 -35.22
C LEU A 444 -2.89 28.74 -33.80
N ASN A 445 -3.46 29.80 -33.22
CA ASN A 445 -4.00 29.76 -31.87
C ASN A 445 -5.23 28.83 -31.79
N GLU A 446 -6.14 28.90 -32.76
CA GLU A 446 -7.28 27.98 -32.89
C GLU A 446 -6.81 26.52 -33.09
N LYS A 447 -5.73 26.30 -33.84
CA LYS A 447 -5.15 24.95 -34.02
C LYS A 447 -4.53 24.40 -32.73
N VAL A 448 -3.88 25.25 -31.95
CA VAL A 448 -3.33 24.88 -30.62
C VAL A 448 -4.46 24.57 -29.64
N GLU A 449 -5.52 25.37 -29.64
CA GLU A 449 -6.68 25.18 -28.77
C GLU A 449 -7.45 23.90 -29.12
N THR A 450 -7.63 23.60 -30.41
CA THR A 450 -8.22 22.33 -30.87
C THR A 450 -7.35 21.12 -30.57
N LEU A 451 -6.02 21.22 -30.69
CA LEU A 451 -5.10 20.14 -30.29
C LEU A 451 -5.10 19.89 -28.78
N LEU A 452 -5.23 20.94 -27.95
CA LEU A 452 -5.38 20.81 -26.50
C LEU A 452 -6.69 20.09 -26.13
N LEU A 453 -7.79 20.42 -26.80
CA LEU A 453 -9.07 19.75 -26.59
C LEU A 453 -9.01 18.28 -27.02
N LEU A 454 -8.37 17.97 -28.16
CA LEU A 454 -8.14 16.58 -28.60
C LEU A 454 -7.26 15.81 -27.61
N SER A 455 -6.19 16.42 -27.08
CA SER A 455 -5.33 15.79 -26.07
C SER A 455 -6.09 15.49 -24.77
N GLN A 456 -6.95 16.40 -24.30
CA GLN A 456 -7.80 16.14 -23.13
C GLN A 456 -8.87 15.07 -23.41
N GLN A 457 -9.40 15.02 -24.62
CA GLN A 457 -10.37 14.00 -25.04
C GLN A 457 -9.71 12.60 -25.05
N GLU A 458 -8.48 12.49 -25.56
CA GLU A 458 -7.71 11.25 -25.55
C GLU A 458 -7.39 10.79 -24.12
N GLU A 459 -7.02 11.72 -23.23
CA GLU A 459 -6.78 11.42 -21.81
C GLU A 459 -8.04 10.91 -21.11
N ARG A 460 -9.21 11.53 -21.37
CA ARG A 460 -10.50 11.02 -20.86
C ARG A 460 -10.84 9.64 -21.39
N HIS A 461 -10.64 9.38 -22.67
CA HIS A 461 -10.90 8.06 -23.25
C HIS A 461 -9.96 6.98 -22.72
N LEU A 462 -8.71 7.33 -22.40
CA LEU A 462 -7.77 6.41 -21.78
C LEU A 462 -8.17 6.11 -20.33
N LEU A 463 -8.55 7.13 -19.56
CA LEU A 463 -9.07 6.97 -18.20
C LEU A 463 -10.35 6.13 -18.16
N GLU A 464 -11.30 6.40 -19.06
CA GLU A 464 -12.55 5.65 -19.18
C GLU A 464 -12.30 4.17 -19.54
N ARG A 465 -11.37 3.90 -20.46
CA ARG A 465 -10.92 2.53 -20.78
C ARG A 465 -10.31 1.83 -19.57
N ASN A 466 -9.45 2.51 -18.82
CA ASN A 466 -8.79 1.95 -17.64
C ASN A 466 -9.78 1.66 -16.52
N VAL A 467 -10.73 2.56 -16.27
CA VAL A 467 -11.81 2.37 -15.28
C VAL A 467 -12.71 1.21 -15.71
N ASN A 468 -13.11 1.14 -16.97
CA ASN A 468 -13.93 0.04 -17.47
C ASN A 468 -13.21 -1.31 -17.38
N ALA A 469 -11.91 -1.37 -17.67
CA ALA A 469 -11.11 -2.58 -17.51
C ALA A 469 -11.00 -3.02 -16.03
N ALA A 470 -10.82 -2.06 -15.10
CA ALA A 470 -10.79 -2.35 -13.67
C ALA A 470 -12.15 -2.85 -13.15
N LEU A 471 -13.25 -2.23 -13.60
CA LEU A 471 -14.60 -2.67 -13.27
C LEU A 471 -14.90 -4.07 -13.80
N GLN A 472 -14.51 -4.36 -15.05
CA GLN A 472 -14.69 -5.68 -15.66
C GLN A 472 -13.93 -6.76 -14.88
N LYS A 473 -12.67 -6.49 -14.49
CA LYS A 473 -11.88 -7.39 -13.65
C LYS A 473 -12.54 -7.64 -12.29
N LYS A 474 -13.14 -6.62 -11.68
CA LYS A 474 -13.88 -6.76 -10.41
C LYS A 474 -15.15 -7.57 -10.56
N ILE A 475 -15.86 -7.45 -11.67
CA ILE A 475 -17.03 -8.28 -11.96
C ILE A 475 -16.63 -9.75 -12.07
N GLU A 476 -15.57 -10.06 -12.81
CA GLU A 476 -15.05 -11.42 -12.97
C GLU A 476 -14.58 -12.02 -11.63
N GLU A 477 -13.87 -11.25 -10.81
CA GLU A 477 -13.45 -11.65 -9.47
C GLU A 477 -14.64 -11.98 -8.56
N LEU A 478 -15.68 -11.13 -8.58
CA LEU A 478 -16.91 -11.36 -7.82
C LEU A 478 -17.67 -12.60 -8.31
N GLN A 479 -17.69 -12.86 -9.62
CA GLN A 479 -18.29 -14.08 -10.18
C GLN A 479 -17.55 -15.34 -9.74
N MET A 480 -16.21 -15.32 -9.73
CA MET A 480 -15.40 -16.45 -9.26
C MET A 480 -15.58 -16.70 -7.75
N ASN A 481 -15.62 -15.64 -6.95
CA ASN A 481 -15.87 -15.74 -5.51
C ASN A 481 -17.27 -16.31 -5.21
N LEU A 482 -18.28 -15.86 -5.95
CA LEU A 482 -19.64 -16.38 -5.82
C LEU A 482 -19.70 -17.88 -6.15
N LEU A 483 -19.02 -18.30 -7.23
CA LEU A 483 -18.92 -19.71 -7.61
C LEU A 483 -18.22 -20.55 -6.53
N GLN A 484 -17.11 -20.05 -5.96
CA GLN A 484 -16.38 -20.73 -4.89
C GLN A 484 -17.23 -20.89 -3.63
N VAL A 485 -17.84 -19.80 -3.14
CA VAL A 485 -18.69 -19.83 -1.94
C VAL A 485 -19.89 -20.77 -2.16
N THR A 486 -20.45 -20.80 -3.37
CA THR A 486 -21.53 -21.71 -3.72
C THR A 486 -21.05 -23.17 -3.67
N ASN A 487 -19.89 -23.47 -4.26
CA ASN A 487 -19.31 -24.81 -4.22
C ASN A 487 -18.96 -25.28 -2.80
N GLU A 488 -18.36 -24.40 -1.99
CA GLU A 488 -18.05 -24.69 -0.59
C GLU A 488 -19.32 -24.91 0.24
N LYS A 489 -20.36 -24.10 0.02
CA LYS A 489 -21.66 -24.28 0.68
C LYS A 489 -22.32 -25.60 0.29
N VAL A 490 -22.30 -25.97 -1.00
CA VAL A 490 -22.80 -27.26 -1.48
C VAL A 490 -22.04 -28.41 -0.83
N LYS A 491 -20.71 -28.30 -0.74
CA LYS A 491 -19.86 -29.31 -0.09
C LYS A 491 -20.17 -29.45 1.40
N ALA A 492 -20.32 -28.34 2.12
CA ALA A 492 -20.70 -28.35 3.53
C ALA A 492 -22.10 -28.95 3.74
N LEU A 493 -23.05 -28.67 2.84
CA LEU A 493 -24.38 -29.27 2.87
C LEU A 493 -24.34 -30.78 2.59
N MET A 494 -23.51 -31.25 1.65
CA MET A 494 -23.29 -32.69 1.41
C MET A 494 -22.67 -33.38 2.63
N GLU A 495 -21.67 -32.78 3.26
CA GLU A 495 -21.04 -33.32 4.47
C GLU A 495 -22.01 -33.35 5.65
N LEU A 496 -22.86 -32.34 5.79
CA LEU A 496 -23.94 -32.31 6.80
C LEU A 496 -24.98 -33.40 6.54
N ALA A 497 -25.37 -33.61 5.28
CA ALA A 497 -26.29 -34.68 4.91
C ALA A 497 -25.70 -36.06 5.25
N GLN A 498 -24.42 -36.29 4.95
CA GLN A 498 -23.71 -37.52 5.29
C GLN A 498 -23.65 -37.74 6.81
N LEU A 499 -23.29 -36.71 7.58
CA LEU A 499 -23.22 -36.79 9.03
C LEU A 499 -24.58 -37.12 9.66
N LYS A 500 -25.66 -36.56 9.10
CA LYS A 500 -27.03 -36.85 9.53
C LYS A 500 -27.42 -38.29 9.26
N GLN A 501 -27.01 -38.86 8.12
CA GLN A 501 -27.22 -40.27 7.79
C GLN A 501 -26.44 -41.19 8.75
N ASP A 502 -25.19 -40.85 9.08
CA ASP A 502 -24.37 -41.63 10.01
C ASP A 502 -24.92 -41.57 11.45
N HIS A 503 -25.43 -40.42 11.87
CA HIS A 503 -26.10 -40.27 13.16
C HIS A 503 -27.37 -41.11 13.25
N GLN A 504 -28.19 -41.13 12.19
CA GLN A 504 -29.38 -41.98 12.12
C GLN A 504 -29.01 -43.48 12.16
N SER A 505 -27.96 -43.89 11.45
CA SER A 505 -27.43 -45.26 11.47
C SER A 505 -26.92 -45.67 12.87
N LEU A 506 -26.21 -44.78 13.56
CA LEU A 506 -25.76 -45.00 14.93
C LEU A 506 -26.93 -45.06 15.92
N GLN A 507 -27.90 -44.16 15.78
CA GLN A 507 -29.11 -44.16 16.60
C GLN A 507 -29.91 -45.46 16.41
N GLU A 508 -30.01 -45.98 15.19
CA GLU A 508 -30.68 -47.25 14.90
C GLU A 508 -29.91 -48.45 15.48
N LYS A 509 -28.58 -48.45 15.42
CA LYS A 509 -27.71 -49.47 16.06
C LYS A 509 -27.81 -49.43 17.59
N VAL A 510 -27.86 -48.26 18.20
CA VAL A 510 -28.06 -48.10 19.65
C VAL A 510 -29.45 -48.61 20.05
N ASN A 511 -30.48 -48.28 19.28
CA ASN A 511 -31.85 -48.76 19.51
C ASN A 511 -31.95 -50.29 19.35
N GLN A 512 -31.24 -50.90 18.40
CA GLN A 512 -31.14 -52.36 18.26
C GLN A 512 -30.37 -53.00 19.43
N ALA A 513 -29.30 -52.38 19.91
CA ALA A 513 -28.52 -52.85 21.05
C ALA A 513 -29.33 -52.81 22.36
N CYS A 514 -30.13 -51.76 22.57
CA CYS A 514 -31.06 -51.67 23.70
C CYS A 514 -32.14 -52.77 23.67
N ARG A 515 -32.58 -53.21 22.48
CA ARG A 515 -33.52 -54.35 22.33
C ARG A 515 -32.87 -55.72 22.59
N GLN A 516 -31.54 -55.84 22.52
CA GLN A 516 -30.80 -57.10 22.72
C GLN A 516 -30.25 -57.30 24.14
N GLY A 517 -30.46 -56.35 25.06
CA GLY A 517 -30.20 -56.55 26.50
C GLY A 517 -28.75 -56.82 26.89
N LYS A 518 -27.77 -56.12 26.29
CA LYS A 518 -26.36 -56.15 26.71
C LYS A 518 -25.94 -54.84 27.39
N SER A 519 -25.11 -54.93 28.42
CA SER A 519 -24.69 -53.79 29.24
C SER A 519 -23.82 -52.80 28.45
N LEU A 520 -24.01 -51.51 28.74
CA LEU A 520 -23.46 -50.36 28.02
C LEU A 520 -21.90 -50.32 27.97
N GLY A 521 -21.22 -51.16 28.75
CA GLY A 521 -19.76 -51.19 28.85
C GLY A 521 -19.04 -51.98 27.75
N GLU A 522 -19.71 -52.90 27.05
CA GLU A 522 -19.07 -53.72 26.00
C GLU A 522 -19.09 -53.09 24.60
N ILE A 523 -19.87 -52.03 24.39
CA ILE A 523 -19.99 -51.37 23.06
C ILE A 523 -18.82 -50.39 22.81
N ALA A 524 -17.99 -50.11 23.82
CA ALA A 524 -16.82 -49.24 23.67
C ALA A 524 -15.68 -49.85 22.80
N VAL A 525 -15.74 -51.14 22.44
CA VAL A 525 -14.61 -51.84 21.80
C VAL A 525 -14.74 -52.00 20.26
N ARG A 526 -15.83 -51.51 19.63
CA ARG A 526 -15.93 -51.50 18.15
C ARG A 526 -16.49 -50.21 17.58
N ILE A 527 -16.04 -49.07 18.08
CA ILE A 527 -16.09 -47.84 17.31
C ILE A 527 -14.96 -47.93 16.28
N PRO A 528 -15.24 -47.93 14.96
CA PRO A 528 -14.18 -47.81 13.96
C PRO A 528 -13.40 -46.55 14.26
N ARG A 529 -12.09 -46.71 14.41
CA ARG A 529 -11.11 -45.65 14.61
C ARG A 529 -11.13 -44.76 13.37
N GLU A 530 -12.05 -43.81 13.35
CA GLU A 530 -12.27 -42.90 12.23
C GLU A 530 -11.23 -41.79 12.28
N LYS A 531 -10.61 -41.55 11.13
CA LYS A 531 -9.37 -40.76 10.96
C LYS A 531 -9.44 -39.42 11.70
N ASP A 532 -8.58 -39.29 12.71
CA ASP A 532 -8.16 -38.02 13.28
C ASP A 532 -7.86 -37.02 12.15
N GLY A 533 -8.65 -35.96 12.06
CA GLY A 533 -8.38 -34.81 11.19
C GLY A 533 -9.60 -34.19 10.51
N ARG A 534 -10.72 -34.88 10.36
CA ARG A 534 -11.85 -34.37 9.53
C ARG A 534 -12.84 -33.46 10.27
N LEU A 535 -13.14 -33.73 11.54
CA LEU A 535 -14.17 -33.00 12.31
C LEU A 535 -13.63 -31.87 13.18
N LYS A 536 -12.33 -31.86 13.47
CA LYS A 536 -11.70 -30.85 14.34
C LYS A 536 -11.59 -29.47 13.67
N ASN A 537 -11.70 -29.43 12.34
CA ASN A 537 -11.55 -28.21 11.56
C ASN A 537 -12.88 -27.53 11.21
N LEU A 538 -14.01 -28.25 11.31
CA LEU A 538 -15.34 -27.71 10.94
C LEU A 538 -16.15 -27.20 12.14
N LEU A 539 -15.86 -27.69 13.35
CA LEU A 539 -16.64 -27.38 14.54
C LEU A 539 -15.71 -26.97 15.68
N LYS A 540 -15.01 -25.85 15.51
CA LYS A 540 -14.59 -25.08 16.68
C LYS A 540 -15.87 -24.67 17.40
N THR A 541 -16.18 -25.38 18.48
CA THR A 541 -17.36 -25.27 19.34
C THR A 541 -17.61 -23.84 19.87
N SER A 542 -16.62 -22.96 19.72
CA SER A 542 -16.71 -21.52 19.97
C SER A 542 -17.52 -20.73 18.93
N TYR A 543 -17.56 -21.15 17.65
CA TYR A 543 -18.30 -20.43 16.61
C TYR A 543 -19.80 -20.74 16.65
N LEU A 544 -20.20 -21.99 16.89
CA LEU A 544 -21.63 -22.33 17.04
C LEU A 544 -22.25 -21.73 18.30
N ARG A 545 -21.51 -21.70 19.41
CA ARG A 545 -22.01 -21.13 20.69
C ARG A 545 -22.19 -19.60 20.63
N ARG A 546 -21.51 -18.93 19.70
CA ARG A 546 -21.66 -17.49 19.42
C ARG A 546 -22.89 -17.18 18.56
N TRP A 547 -23.38 -18.13 17.76
CA TRP A 547 -24.51 -17.92 16.84
C TRP A 547 -25.87 -18.27 17.45
N THR A 548 -25.96 -19.14 18.45
CA THR A 548 -27.25 -19.60 19.00
C THR A 548 -27.76 -18.85 20.22
N GLY A 549 -26.98 -17.98 20.88
CA GLY A 549 -27.51 -17.07 21.91
C GLY A 549 -28.24 -17.74 23.08
N ILE A 550 -27.94 -19.00 23.41
CA ILE A 550 -28.54 -19.70 24.56
C ILE A 550 -27.59 -19.57 25.74
N GLN A 551 -28.03 -18.82 26.76
CA GLN A 551 -27.39 -18.71 28.06
C GLN A 551 -28.31 -19.43 29.04
N ASP A 552 -27.91 -20.62 29.49
CA ASP A 552 -28.65 -21.34 30.53
C ASP A 552 -28.39 -20.67 31.88
N SER A 553 -29.47 -20.07 32.37
CA SER A 553 -29.71 -19.73 33.76
C SER A 553 -30.16 -20.99 34.49
N ASP A 554 -29.33 -21.52 35.40
CA ASP A 554 -29.69 -22.09 36.71
C ASP A 554 -28.42 -22.66 37.38
N GLY A 555 -28.17 -22.56 38.68
CA GLY A 555 -29.06 -22.09 39.72
C GLY A 555 -28.30 -21.68 41.00
N ASN A 556 -29.07 -20.95 41.81
CA ASN A 556 -29.10 -20.94 43.27
C ASN A 556 -27.89 -20.39 44.04
N ASP A 557 -28.05 -19.16 44.54
CA ASP A 557 -27.95 -18.93 45.99
C ASP A 557 -28.85 -17.76 46.40
N ALA A 558 -29.66 -18.03 47.41
CA ALA A 558 -30.64 -17.14 47.97
C ALA A 558 -30.01 -16.21 49.02
N ASP A 559 -30.42 -14.94 48.94
CA ASP A 559 -30.80 -14.06 50.05
C ASP A 559 -29.71 -13.64 51.06
N THR A 560 -29.29 -12.37 50.98
CA THR A 560 -29.56 -11.43 52.08
C THR A 560 -29.36 -9.96 51.70
N HIS A 561 -30.40 -9.20 52.02
CA HIS A 561 -30.46 -7.78 52.36
C HIS A 561 -30.65 -6.70 51.27
N ARG A 562 -31.89 -6.20 51.26
CA ARG A 562 -32.36 -4.95 50.66
C ARG A 562 -31.82 -3.71 51.38
N ASP A 563 -31.61 -2.63 50.63
CA ASP A 563 -32.41 -1.40 50.66
C ASP A 563 -31.58 -0.20 50.15
N SER A 564 -31.96 0.37 48.99
CA SER A 564 -32.00 1.82 48.71
C SER A 564 -32.41 2.03 47.26
N GLU A 565 -33.62 2.56 47.09
CA GLU A 565 -34.19 2.98 45.82
C GLU A 565 -33.51 4.22 45.22
N ALA A 566 -33.62 4.25 43.89
CA ALA A 566 -33.76 5.42 43.01
C ALA A 566 -32.49 6.04 42.39
N ASN A 567 -32.55 6.05 41.05
CA ASN A 567 -31.90 6.92 40.06
C ASN A 567 -30.46 6.60 39.61
N SER A 568 -30.37 5.81 38.54
CA SER A 568 -29.60 6.18 37.34
C SER A 568 -29.79 5.14 36.22
N ALA A 569 -30.92 5.25 35.52
CA ALA A 569 -31.09 4.60 34.23
C ALA A 569 -30.33 5.39 33.15
N ASP A 570 -29.00 5.26 33.10
CA ASP A 570 -28.21 5.51 31.88
C ASP A 570 -26.77 4.97 32.03
N ARG A 571 -26.53 3.74 31.58
CA ARG A 571 -25.23 3.25 31.09
C ARG A 571 -25.42 1.84 30.53
N ARG A 572 -25.65 1.77 29.22
CA ARG A 572 -25.45 0.52 28.46
C ARG A 572 -23.98 0.05 28.60
N PRO A 573 -23.71 -1.26 28.66
CA PRO A 573 -22.35 -1.77 28.83
C PRO A 573 -21.59 -1.71 27.49
N THR A 574 -20.70 -0.73 27.34
CA THR A 574 -19.74 -0.58 26.22
C THR A 574 -18.70 -1.71 26.17
N ASN A 575 -18.38 -2.30 27.31
CA ASN A 575 -17.21 -3.19 27.47
C ASN A 575 -17.28 -4.51 26.69
N ASN A 576 -18.47 -5.02 26.35
CA ASN A 576 -18.61 -6.32 25.69
C ASN A 576 -18.41 -6.24 24.16
N MET A 577 -18.75 -5.09 23.56
CA MET A 577 -18.42 -4.81 22.14
C MET A 577 -16.92 -4.56 21.97
N ASP A 578 -16.28 -3.88 22.92
CA ASP A 578 -14.85 -3.58 22.86
C ASP A 578 -13.99 -4.83 23.03
N PHE A 579 -14.40 -5.79 23.86
CA PHE A 579 -13.72 -7.08 23.98
C PHE A 579 -13.90 -7.97 22.74
N ALA A 580 -15.09 -7.94 22.12
CA ALA A 580 -15.32 -8.66 20.86
C ALA A 580 -14.53 -8.04 19.70
N ARG A 581 -14.43 -6.71 19.65
CA ARG A 581 -13.62 -5.94 18.70
C ARG A 581 -12.13 -6.23 18.87
N MET A 582 -11.61 -6.12 20.09
CA MET A 582 -10.21 -6.39 20.41
C MET A 582 -9.82 -7.86 20.13
N LYS A 583 -10.77 -8.80 20.22
CA LYS A 583 -10.55 -10.19 19.81
C LYS A 583 -10.48 -10.38 18.29
N ILE A 584 -11.25 -9.59 17.54
CA ILE A 584 -11.18 -9.60 16.07
C ILE A 584 -9.85 -8.99 15.64
N GLU A 585 -9.45 -7.85 16.20
CA GLU A 585 -8.17 -7.21 15.92
C GLU A 585 -6.97 -8.11 16.25
N ASN A 586 -6.96 -8.79 17.40
CA ASN A 586 -5.91 -9.75 17.73
C ASN A 586 -5.88 -10.97 16.79
N ALA A 587 -7.05 -11.43 16.31
CA ALA A 587 -7.10 -12.53 15.35
C ALA A 587 -6.56 -12.10 13.98
N THR A 588 -6.94 -10.91 13.51
CA THR A 588 -6.44 -10.33 12.25
C THR A 588 -4.94 -10.05 12.31
N LEU A 589 -4.43 -9.49 13.42
CA LEU A 589 -2.99 -9.26 13.60
C LEU A 589 -2.22 -10.58 13.60
N LYS A 590 -2.74 -11.62 14.24
CA LYS A 590 -2.13 -12.94 14.24
C LYS A 590 -2.08 -13.55 12.83
N GLU A 591 -3.15 -13.42 12.04
CA GLU A 591 -3.21 -13.87 10.65
C GLU A 591 -2.24 -13.09 9.74
N SER A 592 -2.09 -11.78 9.97
CA SER A 592 -1.09 -10.95 9.28
C SER A 592 0.35 -11.36 9.62
N LEU A 593 0.61 -11.74 10.88
CA LEU A 593 1.92 -12.19 11.36
C LEU A 593 2.29 -13.55 10.76
N GLU A 594 1.34 -14.50 10.72
CA GLU A 594 1.52 -15.81 10.08
C GLU A 594 1.73 -15.67 8.56
N SER A 595 1.03 -14.72 7.91
CA SER A 595 1.22 -14.40 6.49
C SER A 595 2.59 -13.77 6.22
N MET A 596 3.06 -12.89 7.10
CA MET A 596 4.40 -12.30 7.02
C MET A 596 5.50 -13.35 7.21
N GLU A 597 5.31 -14.33 8.08
CA GLU A 597 6.28 -15.42 8.27
C GLU A 597 6.39 -16.31 7.01
N TYR A 598 5.25 -16.64 6.38
CA TYR A 598 5.24 -17.34 5.10
C TYR A 598 5.94 -16.55 3.98
N LEU A 599 5.65 -15.24 3.89
CA LEU A 599 6.28 -14.31 2.96
C LEU A 599 7.81 -14.30 3.12
N ILE A 600 8.29 -14.13 4.36
CA ILE A 600 9.72 -14.11 4.69
C ILE A 600 10.39 -15.43 4.28
N CYS A 601 9.74 -16.57 4.53
CA CYS A 601 10.24 -17.90 4.13
C CYS A 601 10.31 -18.05 2.60
N ALA A 602 9.30 -17.60 1.86
CA ALA A 602 9.26 -17.66 0.40
C ALA A 602 10.35 -16.78 -0.24
N VAL A 603 10.50 -15.54 0.23
CA VAL A 603 11.57 -14.61 -0.24
C VAL A 603 12.95 -15.18 0.09
N ARG A 604 13.16 -15.72 1.30
CA ARG A 604 14.44 -16.36 1.67
C ARG A 604 14.75 -17.55 0.77
N ARG A 605 13.76 -18.37 0.42
CA ARG A 605 13.92 -19.51 -0.48
C ARG A 605 14.34 -19.05 -1.88
N LEU A 606 13.67 -18.04 -2.45
CA LEU A 606 14.02 -17.46 -3.76
C LEU A 606 15.43 -16.85 -3.75
N ARG A 607 15.79 -16.13 -2.67
CA ARG A 607 17.14 -15.57 -2.48
C ARG A 607 18.21 -16.67 -2.45
N LEU A 608 17.97 -17.76 -1.72
CA LEU A 608 18.90 -18.89 -1.67
C LEU A 608 19.02 -19.61 -3.03
N SER A 609 17.93 -19.72 -3.80
CA SER A 609 17.97 -20.25 -5.16
C SER A 609 18.81 -19.36 -6.10
N LEU A 610 18.66 -18.03 -6.02
CA LEU A 610 19.50 -17.09 -6.78
C LEU A 610 20.97 -17.15 -6.36
N LEU A 611 21.25 -17.29 -5.06
CA LEU A 611 22.62 -17.43 -4.55
C LEU A 611 23.28 -18.71 -5.09
N LYS A 612 22.55 -19.83 -5.08
CA LYS A 612 23.01 -21.10 -5.67
C LYS A 612 23.25 -20.99 -7.17
N PHE A 613 22.42 -20.25 -7.91
CA PHE A 613 22.65 -19.98 -9.33
C PHE A 613 23.91 -19.14 -9.57
N LYS A 614 24.21 -18.20 -8.69
CA LYS A 614 25.43 -17.37 -8.75
C LYS A 614 26.69 -18.20 -8.47
N GLU A 615 26.63 -19.12 -7.52
CA GLU A 615 27.76 -19.97 -7.11
C GLU A 615 27.98 -21.19 -8.01
N SER A 616 26.95 -21.61 -8.77
CA SER A 616 27.00 -22.75 -9.69
C SER A 616 27.12 -22.30 -11.15
N ALA A 617 27.81 -23.07 -11.99
CA ALA A 617 27.76 -22.95 -13.46
C ALA A 617 26.41 -23.43 -14.04
N ALA A 618 25.30 -23.14 -13.35
CA ALA A 618 23.96 -23.55 -13.73
C ALA A 618 23.50 -22.84 -15.02
N SER A 619 22.71 -23.55 -15.83
CA SER A 619 22.23 -23.08 -17.14
C SER A 619 21.26 -21.91 -17.02
N LEU A 620 21.20 -21.08 -18.06
CA LEU A 620 20.34 -19.90 -18.12
C LEU A 620 18.84 -20.23 -17.94
N GLU A 621 18.43 -21.45 -18.33
CA GLU A 621 17.08 -22.02 -18.09
C GLU A 621 16.72 -22.11 -16.60
N SER A 622 17.70 -22.37 -15.73
CA SER A 622 17.46 -22.43 -14.28
C SER A 622 17.23 -21.04 -13.66
N LEU A 623 17.79 -19.98 -14.25
CA LEU A 623 17.55 -18.60 -13.85
C LEU A 623 16.16 -18.12 -14.30
N ASP A 624 15.75 -18.47 -15.52
CA ASP A 624 14.42 -18.17 -16.03
C ASP A 624 13.33 -18.86 -15.21
N HIS A 625 13.56 -20.08 -14.70
CA HIS A 625 12.66 -20.73 -13.74
C HIS A 625 12.53 -19.92 -12.43
N ILE A 626 13.62 -19.37 -11.90
CA ILE A 626 13.60 -18.58 -10.65
C ILE A 626 12.89 -17.24 -10.87
N ILE A 627 13.08 -16.60 -12.03
CA ILE A 627 12.37 -15.37 -12.42
C ILE A 627 10.87 -15.64 -12.56
N ASN A 628 10.48 -16.75 -13.19
CA ASN A 628 9.09 -17.14 -13.34
C ASN A 628 8.43 -17.43 -11.98
N GLU A 629 9.14 -18.11 -11.08
CA GLU A 629 8.67 -18.38 -9.72
C GLU A 629 8.51 -17.09 -8.89
N ALA A 630 9.43 -16.14 -9.03
CA ALA A 630 9.33 -14.82 -8.40
C ALA A 630 8.16 -14.00 -8.97
N ASN A 631 7.92 -14.05 -10.28
CA ASN A 631 6.79 -13.38 -10.93
C ASN A 631 5.44 -14.01 -10.55
N GLN A 632 5.37 -15.33 -10.39
CA GLN A 632 4.17 -16.00 -9.86
C GLN A 632 3.89 -15.56 -8.42
N PHE A 633 4.93 -15.42 -7.59
CA PHE A 633 4.80 -14.95 -6.22
C PHE A 633 4.40 -13.46 -6.16
N LYS A 634 4.93 -12.62 -7.04
CA LYS A 634 4.50 -11.23 -7.24
C LYS A 634 3.02 -11.14 -7.63
N THR A 635 2.57 -12.04 -8.49
CA THR A 635 1.16 -12.13 -8.92
C THR A 635 0.25 -12.58 -7.77
N ALA A 636 0.71 -13.49 -6.91
CA ALA A 636 -0.01 -13.92 -5.71
C ALA A 636 -0.16 -12.77 -4.68
N LEU A 637 0.89 -11.96 -4.50
CA LEU A 637 0.87 -10.79 -3.61
C LEU A 637 0.07 -9.60 -4.17
N GLY A 638 -0.04 -9.50 -5.50
CA GLY A 638 -0.90 -8.52 -6.16
C GLY A 638 -2.38 -8.94 -6.23
N SER A 639 -2.70 -10.18 -5.87
CA SER A 639 -4.07 -10.72 -5.85
C SER A 639 -4.64 -10.93 -4.45
N SER A 640 -3.86 -10.70 -3.38
CA SER A 640 -4.38 -10.61 -2.02
C SER A 640 -5.20 -9.33 -1.86
N LEU A 641 -6.51 -9.49 -1.67
CA LEU A 641 -7.44 -8.41 -1.36
C LEU A 641 -6.98 -7.62 -0.13
N PRO A 642 -7.16 -6.29 -0.08
CA PRO A 642 -6.87 -5.53 1.11
C PRO A 642 -7.80 -5.94 2.24
N LEU A 643 -7.21 -6.44 3.34
CA LEU A 643 -7.89 -6.61 4.61
C LEU A 643 -8.22 -5.22 5.18
N SER A 644 -9.30 -4.63 4.68
CA SER A 644 -9.72 -3.29 5.06
C SER A 644 -10.31 -3.31 6.46
N TRP A 645 -9.68 -2.61 7.40
CA TRP A 645 -10.42 -1.96 8.48
C TRP A 645 -9.77 -0.61 8.82
N SER A 646 -10.37 0.47 8.32
CA SER A 646 -10.17 1.83 8.83
C SER A 646 -11.53 2.31 9.33
N ALA A 647 -11.72 2.25 10.64
CA ALA A 647 -12.79 2.97 11.32
C ALA A 647 -12.12 4.05 12.16
N GLU A 648 -11.88 5.21 11.53
CA GLU A 648 -11.70 6.46 12.25
C GLU A 648 -13.00 6.74 13.02
N ALA A 649 -12.91 6.66 14.34
CA ALA A 649 -13.89 7.22 15.24
C ALA A 649 -13.18 8.34 16.03
N ASP A 650 -13.62 9.57 15.78
CA ASP A 650 -13.34 10.75 16.59
C ASP A 650 -13.52 10.46 18.08
N LEU A 651 -12.48 10.74 18.87
CA LEU A 651 -12.64 11.18 20.26
C LEU A 651 -11.73 12.39 20.49
N GLY A 652 -12.38 13.53 20.77
CA GLY A 652 -11.75 14.82 20.96
C GLY A 652 -10.95 14.99 22.26
N SER A 653 -9.91 15.81 22.13
CA SER A 653 -9.25 16.70 23.10
C SER A 653 -8.57 16.10 24.34
N PHE A 654 -7.24 16.19 24.40
CA PHE A 654 -6.47 17.26 25.08
C PHE A 654 -5.03 16.79 25.28
N SER A 655 -4.06 17.35 24.55
CA SER A 655 -2.88 17.98 25.15
C SER A 655 -2.03 18.66 24.08
N LYS A 656 -1.40 19.75 24.50
CA LYS A 656 -0.75 20.80 23.73
C LYS A 656 0.77 20.64 23.84
N ARG A 657 1.47 21.06 22.76
CA ARG A 657 2.91 21.40 22.64
C ARG A 657 3.84 20.16 22.46
N VAL A 658 4.83 20.14 21.57
CA VAL A 658 5.74 21.19 21.05
C VAL A 658 6.10 20.89 19.58
N GLU A 659 6.41 21.94 18.84
CA GLU A 659 6.99 22.00 17.49
C GLU A 659 8.23 21.10 17.31
N GLU A 660 8.37 20.49 16.14
CA GLU A 660 9.65 20.41 15.41
C GLU A 660 9.39 20.03 13.94
N GLU A 661 10.13 20.69 13.06
CA GLU A 661 10.08 20.65 11.60
C GLU A 661 10.45 19.28 11.00
N LYS A 662 9.80 18.90 9.88
CA LYS A 662 10.47 18.55 8.61
C LYS A 662 9.52 18.02 7.53
N ASP A 663 9.66 18.66 6.37
CA ASP A 663 9.77 18.12 5.01
C ASP A 663 8.89 16.96 4.52
N ASP A 664 8.16 17.30 3.46
CA ASP A 664 8.21 16.68 2.13
C ASP A 664 7.87 15.18 2.02
N SER A 665 6.74 14.89 1.38
CA SER A 665 6.71 13.94 0.25
C SER A 665 5.31 13.79 -0.33
N GLY A 666 5.26 13.83 -1.66
CA GLY A 666 4.04 13.71 -2.47
C GLY A 666 3.31 12.38 -2.29
N HIS A 667 1.99 12.46 -2.23
CA HIS A 667 1.13 11.28 -2.23
C HIS A 667 0.87 10.81 -3.66
N SER A 668 1.64 9.78 -4.04
CA SER A 668 1.27 8.82 -5.07
C SER A 668 -0.04 8.11 -4.68
N THR A 669 -0.95 7.99 -5.63
CA THR A 669 -2.14 7.16 -5.58
C THR A 669 -1.74 5.68 -5.47
N ARG A 670 -1.38 5.24 -4.26
CA ARG A 670 -1.27 3.83 -3.93
C ARG A 670 -2.66 3.37 -3.53
N GLU A 671 -3.30 2.57 -4.39
CA GLU A 671 -4.41 1.70 -3.99
C GLU A 671 -4.04 1.09 -2.63
N ASN A 672 -4.96 1.14 -1.64
CA ASN A 672 -4.71 0.64 -0.29
C ASN A 672 -4.42 -0.86 -0.35
N VAL A 673 -3.15 -1.23 -0.54
CA VAL A 673 -2.62 -2.59 -0.44
C VAL A 673 -2.22 -2.80 1.02
N ASP A 674 -2.58 -3.94 1.60
CA ASP A 674 -2.19 -4.30 2.97
C ASP A 674 -0.66 -4.18 3.16
N PHE A 675 -0.22 -3.64 4.31
CA PHE A 675 1.19 -3.35 4.59
C PHE A 675 2.09 -4.59 4.42
N VAL A 676 1.59 -5.79 4.70
CA VAL A 676 2.31 -7.06 4.52
C VAL A 676 2.47 -7.40 3.04
N SER A 677 1.43 -7.19 2.23
CA SER A 677 1.46 -7.42 0.78
C SER A 677 2.35 -6.39 0.07
N ALA A 678 2.32 -5.13 0.52
CA ALA A 678 3.18 -4.05 0.05
C ALA A 678 4.68 -4.35 0.28
N ALA A 679 5.05 -4.76 1.51
CA ALA A 679 6.41 -5.15 1.83
C ALA A 679 6.86 -6.40 1.04
N GLY A 680 5.96 -7.38 0.87
CA GLY A 680 6.22 -8.56 0.06
C GLY A 680 6.51 -8.23 -1.41
N PHE A 681 5.75 -7.28 -1.98
CA PHE A 681 5.93 -6.86 -3.36
C PHE A 681 7.30 -6.23 -3.59
N GLU A 682 7.72 -5.32 -2.70
CA GLU A 682 9.02 -4.66 -2.75
C GLU A 682 10.19 -5.67 -2.62
N MET A 683 10.06 -6.66 -1.72
CA MET A 683 11.07 -7.72 -1.55
C MET A 683 11.23 -8.61 -2.79
N VAL A 684 10.14 -8.89 -3.50
CA VAL A 684 10.14 -9.74 -4.70
C VAL A 684 10.65 -8.98 -5.93
N GLU A 685 10.32 -7.69 -6.06
CA GLU A 685 10.86 -6.85 -7.13
C GLU A 685 12.37 -6.74 -7.08
N LEU A 686 12.94 -6.57 -5.88
CA LEU A 686 14.40 -6.58 -5.70
C LEU A 686 15.03 -7.91 -6.14
N LEU A 687 14.38 -9.05 -5.87
CA LEU A 687 14.87 -10.37 -6.31
C LEU A 687 14.80 -10.54 -7.83
N VAL A 688 13.71 -10.09 -8.47
CA VAL A 688 13.55 -10.11 -9.94
C VAL A 688 14.60 -9.23 -10.61
N PHE A 689 14.83 -8.03 -10.07
CA PHE A 689 15.85 -7.10 -10.56
C PHE A 689 17.26 -7.68 -10.46
N VAL A 690 17.62 -8.27 -9.32
CA VAL A 690 18.92 -8.95 -9.15
C VAL A 690 19.07 -10.12 -10.13
N ALA A 691 17.99 -10.88 -10.37
CA ALA A 691 18.01 -11.98 -11.34
C ALA A 691 18.20 -11.48 -12.79
N GLN A 692 17.63 -10.34 -13.15
CA GLN A 692 17.81 -9.71 -14.47
C GLN A 692 19.24 -9.20 -14.68
N ILE A 693 19.83 -8.55 -13.67
CA ILE A 693 21.25 -8.14 -13.73
C ILE A 693 22.16 -9.36 -13.90
N LEU A 694 21.90 -10.44 -13.18
CA LEU A 694 22.67 -11.68 -13.32
C LEU A 694 22.52 -12.33 -14.70
N LYS A 695 21.37 -12.14 -15.36
CA LYS A 695 21.13 -12.59 -16.73
C LYS A 695 21.94 -11.77 -17.73
N GLU A 696 21.95 -10.45 -17.59
CA GLU A 696 22.73 -9.54 -18.43
C GLU A 696 24.25 -9.79 -18.29
N TYR A 697 24.73 -10.03 -17.07
CA TYR A 697 26.14 -10.30 -16.79
C TYR A 697 26.66 -11.63 -17.38
N LYS A 698 25.81 -12.65 -17.54
CA LYS A 698 26.19 -13.94 -18.17
C LYS A 698 25.97 -13.96 -19.70
N CYS A 699 25.22 -13.01 -20.25
CA CYS A 699 24.97 -12.87 -21.69
C CYS A 699 25.96 -11.93 -22.39
N SER A 700 26.64 -11.05 -21.66
CA SER A 700 27.79 -10.25 -22.13
C SER A 700 29.10 -10.99 -21.91
#